data_AF-A0A670ZPE6-F1
#
_entry.id   AF-A0A670ZPE6-F1
#
_cell.length_a   1.000
_cell.length_b   1.000
_cell.length_c   1.000
_cell.angle_alpha   90.00
_cell.angle_beta   90.00
_cell.angle_gamma   90.00
#
_symmetry.space_group_name_H-M   'P 1'
#
loop_
_entity.id
_entity.type
_entity.pdbx_description
1 polymer ?
#
loop_
_entity_poly.entity_id
_entity_poly.type
_entity_poly.pdbx_seq_one_letter_code
_entity_poly.pdbx_strand_id
1 'polypeptide(L)'
;RYISTYNLCDPLMISLMFLLFSCSSDITEIMATSRSYKKLLYAWEGWHNSAGNPLRSKYKTFVSLSNEAYKMDGFQDTGAYWKSWYDSPTFEEDLEQLYHQLEPLYLNLHAYVRRKLYDQYGSKYINLKGPIPAHLLGNMWAQQWNNIYDMMVPFANKPHLDVTNTMKQKNWNVTDMFRVSEEFFTSLGMFEMPLEFWKKSMLEKPTDGREVVCHASAWDFFNRKDFRIKQCTTVTMEQLFTVHHEMGHVQYYLQYKDQPISFRSGANPGFHEAIGDVMSLSVSTPIHLKKIDLLTHVTEDRESDINYLLKMALEKIAFLPFGYLIDQWRWNVFSGHTPPSRYNYDWWYLRTKYQGICPPIARNETNFDPGAKYHIPGNTPYIRYFVSFILQFQFHKALCQAANHTGDLHTCDIYKSKAAGKKLSEAMQAGSSRHWQDILQQLTGTNKMDASALLEYFKPVTEWLIEENGKNNETLGWPDFYWRPPVPEGYPEGLGGSSSTGDSGFLLARVLRRLLSWSMCLLQTRPSSSLTLYDLGPVTAMTSPGIQSGSPAKFLANTGSCNIKCLTPEVEARGESGQYCGCSLSNTVLRRRPIRSSAGDLLVTAQGVECWLIRNCASLWCQSSLPNLARASLVVLTALSANPLLAG
;
A
#
# COMPACT_ATOMS: atom_id res chain seq x y z
N ARG A 1 -10.59 -12.23 -0.67
CA ARG A 1 -11.11 -13.12 -1.75
C ARG A 1 -11.69 -12.35 -2.93
N TYR A 2 -12.38 -11.22 -2.77
CA TYR A 2 -12.96 -10.51 -3.92
C TYR A 2 -11.94 -9.79 -4.82
N ILE A 3 -10.89 -9.16 -4.25
CA ILE A 3 -9.85 -8.48 -5.06
C ILE A 3 -9.09 -9.47 -5.96
N SER A 4 -8.87 -10.70 -5.49
CA SER A 4 -8.08 -11.71 -6.17
C SER A 4 -8.75 -12.34 -7.40
N THR A 5 -10.01 -12.00 -7.70
CA THR A 5 -10.80 -12.61 -8.79
C THR A 5 -11.20 -11.63 -9.90
N TYR A 6 -10.81 -10.35 -9.84
CA TYR A 6 -11.21 -9.36 -10.84
C TYR A 6 -10.24 -9.32 -12.03
N ASN A 7 -10.77 -9.49 -13.25
CA ASN A 7 -10.00 -9.52 -14.50
C ASN A 7 -10.23 -8.25 -15.33
N LEU A 8 -9.21 -7.80 -16.07
CA LEU A 8 -9.35 -6.80 -17.14
C LEU A 8 -9.56 -7.52 -18.49
N CYS A 9 -10.42 -6.98 -19.36
CA CYS A 9 -10.60 -7.44 -20.74
C CYS A 9 -9.95 -6.45 -21.73
N ASP A 10 -9.54 -6.88 -22.92
CA ASP A 10 -9.06 -6.02 -24.03
C ASP A 10 -10.25 -5.48 -24.87
N PRO A 11 -10.29 -4.19 -25.28
CA PRO A 11 -11.37 -3.65 -26.11
C PRO A 11 -11.45 -4.28 -27.52
N LEU A 12 -10.36 -4.83 -28.06
CA LEU A 12 -10.30 -5.45 -29.39
C LEU A 12 -10.80 -6.90 -29.43
N MET A 13 -11.14 -7.48 -28.27
CA MET A 13 -11.54 -8.90 -28.15
C MET A 13 -12.94 -9.09 -27.55
N ILE A 14 -13.89 -8.21 -27.88
CA ILE A 14 -15.30 -8.42 -27.53
C ILE A 14 -15.99 -9.45 -28.46
N SER A 15 -15.35 -9.86 -29.56
CA SER A 15 -15.93 -10.85 -30.50
C SER A 15 -15.31 -12.26 -30.45
N LEU A 16 -14.27 -12.50 -29.67
CA LEU A 16 -13.78 -13.84 -29.33
C LEU A 16 -13.48 -13.87 -27.83
N MET A 17 -14.44 -14.36 -27.04
CA MET A 17 -14.20 -14.74 -25.65
C MET A 17 -12.99 -15.68 -25.62
N PHE A 18 -11.94 -15.33 -24.86
CA PHE A 18 -10.90 -16.20 -24.24
C PHE A 18 -9.52 -15.53 -24.04
N LEU A 19 -9.45 -14.22 -23.74
CA LEU A 19 -8.27 -13.62 -23.11
C LEU A 19 -8.72 -12.78 -21.90
N LEU A 20 -8.86 -13.47 -20.76
CA LEU A 20 -9.01 -12.86 -19.44
C LEU A 20 -7.60 -12.63 -18.88
N PHE A 21 -7.21 -11.39 -18.61
CA PHE A 21 -6.00 -11.13 -17.82
C PHE A 21 -6.23 -11.62 -16.40
N SER A 22 -5.47 -12.63 -15.96
CA SER A 22 -5.57 -13.14 -14.59
C SER A 22 -4.84 -12.21 -13.60
N CYS A 23 -5.48 -12.00 -12.45
CA CYS A 23 -5.26 -10.92 -11.52
C CYS A 23 -4.00 -11.07 -10.62
N SER A 24 -2.87 -10.54 -11.06
CA SER A 24 -1.95 -9.65 -10.31
C SER A 24 -0.60 -9.51 -11.01
N SER A 25 -0.09 -10.59 -11.63
CA SER A 25 1.20 -10.61 -12.32
C SER A 25 1.21 -9.69 -13.54
N ASP A 26 0.21 -9.81 -14.40
CA ASP A 26 0.24 -9.22 -15.74
C ASP A 26 0.09 -7.68 -15.68
N ILE A 27 -0.79 -7.19 -14.81
CA ILE A 27 -0.97 -5.75 -14.58
C ILE A 27 0.26 -5.17 -13.86
N THR A 28 0.83 -5.88 -12.89
CA THR A 28 2.05 -5.42 -12.19
C THR A 28 3.21 -5.32 -13.17
N GLU A 29 3.39 -6.30 -14.06
CA GLU A 29 4.41 -6.28 -15.09
C GLU A 29 4.21 -5.12 -16.07
N ILE A 30 2.96 -4.88 -16.53
CA ILE A 30 2.66 -3.72 -17.39
C ILE A 30 3.04 -2.41 -16.70
N MET A 31 2.62 -2.22 -15.43
CA MET A 31 2.92 -1.00 -14.69
C MET A 31 4.42 -0.83 -14.42
N ALA A 32 5.16 -1.92 -14.21
CA ALA A 32 6.59 -1.90 -13.92
C ALA A 32 7.43 -1.63 -15.18
N THR A 33 7.10 -2.26 -16.31
CA THR A 33 7.98 -2.32 -17.48
C THR A 33 7.52 -1.46 -18.66
N SER A 34 6.22 -1.19 -18.80
CA SER A 34 5.74 -0.41 -19.94
C SER A 34 6.15 1.05 -19.81
N ARG A 35 6.42 1.67 -20.96
CA ARG A 35 6.67 3.11 -21.12
C ARG A 35 5.65 3.76 -22.06
N SER A 36 4.57 3.06 -22.39
CA SER A 36 3.46 3.60 -23.19
C SER A 36 2.46 4.27 -22.28
N TYR A 37 2.35 5.60 -22.36
CA TYR A 37 1.39 6.39 -21.58
C TYR A 37 -0.03 5.81 -21.68
N LYS A 38 -0.48 5.49 -22.90
CA LYS A 38 -1.83 4.96 -23.17
C LYS A 38 -2.06 3.58 -22.56
N LYS A 39 -1.07 2.70 -22.63
CA LYS A 39 -1.14 1.34 -22.06
C LYS A 39 -1.14 1.37 -20.52
N LEU A 40 -0.30 2.22 -19.93
CA LEU A 40 -0.26 2.45 -18.49
C LEU A 40 -1.59 3.04 -17.99
N LEU A 41 -2.16 4.00 -18.72
CA LEU A 41 -3.45 4.61 -18.38
C LEU A 41 -4.56 3.56 -18.37
N TYR A 42 -4.58 2.70 -19.39
CA TYR A 42 -5.56 1.62 -19.50
C TYR A 42 -5.50 0.65 -18.32
N ALA A 43 -4.30 0.17 -18.00
CA ALA A 43 -4.09 -0.75 -16.88
C ALA A 43 -4.47 -0.09 -15.54
N TRP A 44 -4.06 1.16 -15.33
CA TRP A 44 -4.33 1.91 -14.12
C TRP A 44 -5.83 2.16 -13.91
N GLU A 45 -6.51 2.68 -14.94
CA GLU A 45 -7.94 2.98 -14.87
C GLU A 45 -8.76 1.71 -14.70
N GLY A 46 -8.49 0.69 -15.51
CA GLY A 46 -9.22 -0.57 -15.46
C GLY A 46 -9.10 -1.24 -14.10
N TRP A 47 -7.91 -1.23 -13.48
CA TRP A 47 -7.72 -1.76 -12.13
C TRP A 47 -8.53 -1.00 -11.09
N HIS A 48 -8.40 0.34 -11.06
CA HIS A 48 -9.10 1.16 -10.08
C HIS A 48 -10.61 1.04 -10.21
N ASN A 49 -11.13 0.95 -11.45
CA ASN A 49 -12.54 0.75 -11.69
C ASN A 49 -13.03 -0.64 -11.27
N SER A 50 -12.28 -1.70 -11.61
CA SER A 50 -12.71 -3.09 -11.39
C SER A 50 -12.56 -3.53 -9.94
N ALA A 51 -11.46 -3.14 -9.28
CA ALA A 51 -11.21 -3.49 -7.89
C ALA A 51 -11.92 -2.52 -6.93
N GLY A 52 -11.82 -1.21 -7.18
CA GLY A 52 -12.29 -0.18 -6.25
C GLY A 52 -13.80 -0.01 -6.22
N ASN A 53 -14.42 0.29 -7.37
CA ASN A 53 -15.83 0.71 -7.43
C ASN A 53 -16.80 -0.29 -6.77
N PRO A 54 -16.70 -1.62 -6.98
CA PRO A 54 -17.60 -2.59 -6.35
C PRO A 54 -17.48 -2.67 -4.82
N LEU A 55 -16.35 -2.25 -4.25
CA LEU A 55 -16.11 -2.29 -2.80
C LEU A 55 -16.72 -1.10 -2.06
N ARG A 56 -17.11 -0.04 -2.77
CA ARG A 56 -17.53 1.22 -2.16
C ARG A 56 -18.69 1.06 -1.19
N SER A 57 -19.76 0.35 -1.56
CA SER A 57 -20.93 0.16 -0.69
C SER A 57 -20.59 -0.69 0.53
N LYS A 58 -19.84 -1.79 0.32
CA LYS A 58 -19.39 -2.70 1.38
C LYS A 58 -18.49 -1.97 2.38
N TYR A 59 -17.62 -1.08 1.91
CA TYR A 59 -16.73 -0.32 2.78
C TYR A 59 -17.50 0.63 3.71
N LYS A 60 -18.57 1.27 3.23
CA LYS A 60 -19.45 2.10 4.08
C LYS A 60 -20.04 1.28 5.23
N THR A 61 -20.58 0.10 4.92
CA THR A 61 -21.13 -0.81 5.93
C THR A 61 -20.05 -1.28 6.91
N PHE A 62 -18.87 -1.65 6.41
CA PHE A 62 -17.73 -2.04 7.23
C PHE A 62 -17.33 -0.94 8.23
N VAL A 63 -17.20 0.31 7.78
CA VAL A 63 -16.83 1.44 8.66
C VAL A 63 -17.84 1.60 9.80
N SER A 64 -19.14 1.53 9.49
CA SER A 64 -20.21 1.61 10.50
C SER A 64 -20.09 0.51 11.54
N LEU A 65 -19.97 -0.74 11.11
CA LEU A 65 -19.89 -1.91 12.00
C LEU A 65 -18.60 -1.91 12.84
N SER A 66 -17.47 -1.54 12.23
CA SER A 66 -16.19 -1.47 12.92
C SER A 66 -16.21 -0.41 14.03
N ASN A 67 -16.75 0.78 13.73
CA ASN A 67 -16.89 1.83 14.73
C ASN A 67 -17.88 1.46 15.84
N GLU A 68 -18.97 0.78 15.51
CA GLU A 68 -19.92 0.30 16.52
C GLU A 68 -19.24 -0.65 17.51
N ALA A 69 -18.44 -1.61 17.01
CA ALA A 69 -17.70 -2.54 17.84
C ALA A 69 -16.72 -1.84 18.79
N TYR A 70 -15.82 -0.99 18.27
CA TYR A 70 -14.80 -0.36 19.12
C TYR A 70 -15.34 0.74 20.05
N LYS A 71 -16.53 1.28 19.77
CA LYS A 71 -17.25 2.11 20.74
C LYS A 71 -17.70 1.33 21.97
N MET A 72 -18.04 0.05 21.83
CA MET A 72 -18.34 -0.82 22.98
C MET A 72 -17.09 -1.06 23.84
N ASP A 73 -15.90 -1.03 23.24
CA ASP A 73 -14.61 -1.12 23.94
C ASP A 73 -14.13 0.23 24.52
N GLY A 74 -14.92 1.30 24.39
CA GLY A 74 -14.62 2.62 24.94
C GLY A 74 -13.78 3.55 24.06
N PHE A 75 -13.48 3.18 22.81
CA PHE A 75 -12.80 4.06 21.86
C PHE A 75 -13.80 4.94 21.11
N GLN A 76 -13.36 6.12 20.66
CA GLN A 76 -14.21 7.04 19.89
C GLN A 76 -14.61 6.45 18.52
N ASP A 77 -13.65 5.80 17.86
CA ASP A 77 -13.80 5.14 16.57
C ASP A 77 -12.67 4.11 16.37
N THR A 78 -12.72 3.38 15.26
CA THR A 78 -11.71 2.37 14.90
C THR A 78 -10.30 2.97 14.76
N GLY A 79 -10.18 4.21 14.28
CA GLY A 79 -8.91 4.90 14.12
C GLY A 79 -8.25 5.20 15.46
N ALA A 80 -9.03 5.63 16.46
CA ALA A 80 -8.54 5.81 17.83
C ALA A 80 -8.00 4.51 18.44
N TYR A 81 -8.71 3.39 18.23
CA TYR A 81 -8.23 2.06 18.65
C TYR A 81 -6.90 1.68 17.98
N TRP A 82 -6.71 1.93 16.68
CA TRP A 82 -5.43 1.61 16.03
C TRP A 82 -4.28 2.49 16.50
N LYS A 83 -4.54 3.79 16.74
CA LYS A 83 -3.52 4.71 17.25
C LYS A 83 -3.08 4.33 18.66
N SER A 84 -3.95 3.73 19.48
CA SER A 84 -3.61 3.32 20.85
C SER A 84 -2.52 2.25 20.92
N TRP A 85 -2.26 1.51 19.84
CA TRP A 85 -1.18 0.51 19.79
C TRP A 85 0.23 1.12 19.86
N TYR A 86 0.34 2.44 19.68
CA TYR A 86 1.60 3.17 19.80
C TYR A 86 1.79 3.80 21.17
N ASP A 87 0.81 3.69 22.08
CA ASP A 87 0.92 4.14 23.48
C ASP A 87 1.61 5.51 23.62
N SER A 88 1.18 6.47 22.77
CA SER A 88 1.70 7.82 22.72
C SER A 88 0.54 8.80 22.56
N PRO A 89 0.34 9.74 23.50
CA PRO A 89 -0.72 10.74 23.41
C PRO A 89 -0.45 11.79 22.30
N THR A 90 0.79 11.90 21.83
CA THR A 90 1.23 12.86 20.80
C THR A 90 1.52 12.18 19.46
N PHE A 91 0.99 10.98 19.25
CA PHE A 91 1.39 10.14 18.11
C PHE A 91 1.17 10.83 16.75
N GLU A 92 0.06 11.54 16.56
CA GLU A 92 -0.23 12.22 15.29
C GLU A 92 0.71 13.42 15.07
N GLU A 93 0.98 14.20 16.11
CA GLU A 93 1.90 15.34 16.07
C GLU A 93 3.35 14.87 15.82
N ASP A 94 3.77 13.79 16.47
CA ASP A 94 5.10 13.20 16.29
C ASP A 94 5.29 12.74 14.84
N LEU A 95 4.28 12.11 14.23
CA LEU A 95 4.31 11.70 12.82
C LEU A 95 4.36 12.88 11.87
N GLU A 96 3.61 13.95 12.14
CA GLU A 96 3.61 15.17 11.32
C GLU A 96 4.98 15.85 11.36
N GLN A 97 5.60 15.97 12.54
CA GLN A 97 6.94 16.52 12.69
C GLN A 97 7.98 15.68 11.93
N LEU A 98 7.90 14.35 12.04
CA LEU A 98 8.78 13.44 11.29
C LEU A 98 8.60 13.60 9.77
N TYR A 99 7.36 13.73 9.30
CA TYR A 99 7.10 13.97 7.88
C TYR A 99 7.71 15.29 7.40
N HIS A 100 7.55 16.39 8.15
CA HIS A 100 8.12 17.68 7.76
C HIS A 100 9.65 17.69 7.72
N GLN A 101 10.32 16.91 8.56
CA GLN A 101 11.79 16.74 8.47
C GLN A 101 12.21 16.04 7.17
N LEU A 102 11.38 15.11 6.68
CA LEU A 102 11.65 14.28 5.50
C LEU A 102 11.17 14.92 4.19
N GLU A 103 10.20 15.83 4.28
CA GLU A 103 9.56 16.49 3.13
C GLU A 103 10.55 17.17 2.16
N PRO A 104 11.58 17.91 2.61
CA PRO A 104 12.55 18.52 1.68
C PRO A 104 13.29 17.51 0.79
N LEU A 105 13.62 16.33 1.34
CA LEU A 105 14.25 15.26 0.58
C LEU A 105 13.26 14.69 -0.46
N TYR A 106 12.01 14.44 -0.06
CA TYR A 106 10.99 13.98 -1.00
C TYR A 106 10.72 14.99 -2.13
N LEU A 107 10.64 16.28 -1.82
CA LEU A 107 10.38 17.33 -2.82
C LEU A 107 11.50 17.42 -3.87
N ASN A 108 12.76 17.24 -3.46
CA ASN A 108 13.89 17.21 -4.38
C ASN A 108 13.87 15.96 -5.27
N LEU A 109 13.57 14.78 -4.70
CA LEU A 109 13.41 13.55 -5.47
C LEU A 109 12.25 13.67 -6.48
N HIS A 110 11.12 14.22 -6.05
CA HIS A 110 9.94 14.42 -6.89
C HIS A 110 10.24 15.33 -8.08
N ALA A 111 10.87 16.48 -7.85
CA ALA A 111 11.22 17.42 -8.90
C ALA A 111 12.18 16.79 -9.94
N TYR A 112 13.21 16.07 -9.48
CA TYR A 112 14.14 15.35 -10.34
C TYR A 112 13.42 14.30 -11.21
N VAL A 113 12.58 13.46 -10.60
CA VAL A 113 11.81 12.44 -11.30
C VAL A 113 10.84 13.07 -12.29
N ARG A 114 10.18 14.17 -11.92
CA ARG A 114 9.26 14.89 -12.80
C ARG A 114 9.98 15.44 -14.04
N ARG A 115 11.20 15.96 -13.91
CA ARG A 115 12.03 16.38 -15.06
C ARG A 115 12.32 15.19 -15.98
N LYS A 116 12.81 14.07 -15.43
CA LYS A 116 13.12 12.88 -16.23
C LYS A 116 11.88 12.31 -16.94
N LEU A 117 10.72 12.33 -16.29
CA LEU A 117 9.45 11.96 -16.93
C LEU A 117 9.03 12.96 -18.01
N TYR A 118 9.29 14.25 -17.82
CA TYR A 118 9.06 15.26 -18.86
C TYR A 118 9.91 14.99 -20.10
N ASP A 119 11.18 14.62 -19.93
CA ASP A 119 12.06 14.29 -21.04
C ASP A 119 11.55 13.06 -21.84
N GLN A 120 10.91 12.12 -21.16
CA GLN A 120 10.34 10.91 -21.77
C GLN A 120 8.95 11.12 -22.42
N TYR A 121 8.04 11.80 -21.73
CA TYR A 121 6.62 11.89 -22.12
C TYR A 121 6.21 13.26 -22.70
N GLY A 122 7.09 14.26 -22.59
CA GLY A 122 6.89 15.60 -23.12
C GLY A 122 5.89 16.48 -22.35
N SER A 123 5.82 17.74 -22.75
CA SER A 123 5.00 18.78 -22.13
C SER A 123 3.49 18.54 -22.22
N LYS A 124 3.04 17.71 -23.15
CA LYS A 124 1.62 17.32 -23.27
C LYS A 124 1.15 16.56 -22.02
N TYR A 125 2.01 15.69 -21.48
CA TYR A 125 1.65 14.75 -20.41
C TYR A 125 2.32 15.04 -19.07
N ILE A 126 3.31 15.92 -19.01
CA ILE A 126 3.99 16.31 -17.78
C ILE A 126 4.06 17.84 -17.69
N ASN A 127 3.52 18.40 -16.60
CA ASN A 127 3.73 19.79 -16.23
C ASN A 127 4.84 19.89 -15.18
N LEU A 128 5.94 20.58 -15.49
CA LEU A 128 7.10 20.78 -14.60
C LEU A 128 6.80 21.58 -13.33
N LYS A 129 5.61 22.20 -13.23
CA LYS A 129 5.10 22.90 -12.04
C LYS A 129 3.88 22.21 -11.42
N GLY A 130 3.44 21.09 -11.99
CA GLY A 130 2.25 20.36 -11.58
C GLY A 130 2.56 19.02 -10.93
N PRO A 131 1.52 18.31 -10.45
CA PRO A 131 1.64 16.96 -9.93
C PRO A 131 1.90 15.92 -11.05
N ILE A 132 2.61 14.85 -10.74
CA ILE A 132 2.93 13.76 -11.69
C ILE A 132 1.67 12.87 -11.91
N PRO A 133 1.34 12.47 -13.15
CA PRO A 133 0.28 11.50 -13.40
C PRO A 133 0.55 10.15 -12.70
N ALA A 134 -0.37 9.69 -11.87
CA ALA A 134 -0.16 8.57 -10.92
C ALA A 134 0.18 7.20 -11.56
N HIS A 135 0.00 7.04 -12.87
CA HIS A 135 0.22 5.80 -13.62
C HIS A 135 1.63 5.69 -14.24
N LEU A 136 2.48 6.71 -14.10
CA LEU A 136 3.80 6.77 -14.76
C LEU A 136 4.97 6.40 -13.84
N LEU A 137 4.69 6.04 -12.59
CA LEU A 137 5.70 5.88 -11.53
C LEU A 137 6.08 4.41 -11.28
N GLY A 138 5.97 3.56 -12.29
CA GLY A 138 6.44 2.16 -12.23
C GLY A 138 5.65 1.23 -11.31
N ASN A 139 4.56 1.71 -10.72
CA ASN A 139 3.76 0.98 -9.73
C ASN A 139 2.29 1.42 -9.80
N MET A 140 1.34 0.48 -9.62
CA MET A 140 -0.11 0.73 -9.68
C MET A 140 -0.57 1.90 -8.79
N TRP A 141 0.05 2.06 -7.61
CA TRP A 141 -0.31 3.08 -6.63
C TRP A 141 0.74 4.19 -6.51
N ALA A 142 1.78 4.20 -7.36
CA ALA A 142 2.89 5.13 -7.25
C ALA A 142 3.54 5.15 -5.84
N GLN A 143 3.51 4.01 -5.13
CA GLN A 143 4.05 3.92 -3.77
C GLN A 143 5.58 3.78 -3.74
N GLN A 144 6.15 3.19 -4.79
CA GLN A 144 7.58 2.93 -4.96
C GLN A 144 7.89 3.14 -6.43
N TRP A 145 9.02 3.75 -6.73
CA TRP A 145 9.41 4.24 -8.06
C TRP A 145 10.68 3.52 -8.57
N ASN A 146 11.11 2.45 -7.92
CA ASN A 146 12.29 1.67 -8.29
C ASN A 146 12.19 1.08 -9.72
N ASN A 147 10.99 0.75 -10.19
CA ASN A 147 10.75 0.19 -11.53
C ASN A 147 10.99 1.17 -12.69
N ILE A 148 11.18 2.46 -12.41
CA ILE A 148 11.53 3.48 -13.42
C ILE A 148 13.01 3.91 -13.33
N TYR A 149 13.83 3.22 -12.53
CA TYR A 149 15.23 3.59 -12.31
C TYR A 149 16.06 3.68 -13.61
N ASP A 150 15.72 2.88 -14.62
CA ASP A 150 16.32 2.93 -15.96
C ASP A 150 16.19 4.33 -16.63
N MET A 151 15.10 5.04 -16.37
CA MET A 151 14.89 6.41 -16.85
C MET A 151 15.46 7.48 -15.92
N MET A 152 15.76 7.10 -14.67
CA MET A 152 16.21 8.02 -13.62
C MET A 152 17.73 7.98 -13.39
N VAL A 153 18.47 7.06 -14.02
CA VAL A 153 19.89 6.85 -13.75
C VAL A 153 20.72 8.12 -14.04
N PRO A 154 21.43 8.66 -13.04
CA PRO A 154 22.28 9.84 -13.21
C PRO A 154 23.52 9.57 -14.08
N PHE A 155 24.22 8.49 -13.78
CA PHE A 155 25.51 8.15 -14.39
C PHE A 155 25.40 6.80 -15.10
N ALA A 156 24.86 6.82 -16.33
CA ALA A 156 24.55 5.60 -17.10
C ALA A 156 25.78 4.77 -17.51
N ASN A 157 26.97 5.36 -17.51
CA ASN A 157 28.22 4.66 -17.86
C ASN A 157 28.78 3.79 -16.72
N LYS A 158 28.15 3.82 -15.53
CA LYS A 158 28.54 3.00 -14.38
C LYS A 158 27.81 1.66 -14.36
N PRO A 159 28.37 0.62 -13.71
CA PRO A 159 27.72 -0.69 -13.63
C PRO A 159 26.30 -0.61 -13.07
N HIS A 160 25.36 -1.31 -13.71
CA HIS A 160 24.00 -1.42 -13.20
C HIS A 160 23.97 -2.26 -11.91
N LEU A 161 23.41 -1.70 -10.86
CA LEU A 161 23.23 -2.35 -9.55
C LEU A 161 22.03 -3.31 -9.51
N ASP A 162 21.62 -3.88 -10.64
CA ASP A 162 20.56 -4.89 -10.69
C ASP A 162 21.18 -6.26 -10.99
N VAL A 163 21.17 -7.13 -9.99
CA VAL A 163 21.75 -8.47 -10.06
C VAL A 163 20.77 -9.53 -10.58
N THR A 164 19.56 -9.15 -10.99
CA THR A 164 18.54 -10.08 -11.49
C THR A 164 19.06 -10.94 -12.65
N ASN A 165 19.77 -10.34 -13.61
CA ASN A 165 20.35 -11.08 -14.73
C ASN A 165 21.46 -12.02 -14.27
N THR A 166 22.29 -11.60 -13.31
CA THR A 166 23.33 -12.46 -12.73
C THR A 166 22.72 -13.66 -12.00
N MET A 167 21.66 -13.45 -11.19
CA MET A 167 20.94 -14.53 -10.51
C MET A 167 20.42 -15.57 -11.52
N LYS A 168 19.80 -15.11 -12.61
CA LYS A 168 19.32 -16.00 -13.69
C LYS A 168 20.45 -16.72 -14.40
N GLN A 169 21.55 -16.04 -14.73
CA GLN A 169 22.73 -16.65 -15.37
C GLN A 169 23.39 -17.70 -14.47
N LYS A 170 23.34 -17.50 -13.15
CA LYS A 170 23.82 -18.46 -12.15
C LYS A 170 22.80 -19.55 -11.80
N ASN A 171 21.67 -19.61 -12.52
CA ASN A 171 20.59 -20.58 -12.33
C ASN A 171 20.03 -20.61 -10.89
N TRP A 172 19.95 -19.45 -10.23
CA TRP A 172 19.28 -19.35 -8.93
C TRP A 172 17.83 -19.78 -9.06
N ASN A 173 17.38 -20.60 -8.11
CA ASN A 173 15.97 -20.91 -7.90
C ASN A 173 15.43 -20.21 -6.64
N VAL A 174 14.13 -20.35 -6.37
CA VAL A 174 13.49 -19.72 -5.21
C VAL A 174 14.07 -20.22 -3.89
N THR A 175 14.39 -21.52 -3.78
CA THR A 175 14.99 -22.07 -2.56
C THR A 175 16.35 -21.44 -2.27
N ASP A 176 17.16 -21.17 -3.29
CA ASP A 176 18.46 -20.50 -3.12
C ASP A 176 18.30 -19.12 -2.49
N MET A 177 17.29 -18.35 -2.92
CA MET A 177 16.99 -17.02 -2.36
C MET A 177 16.67 -17.09 -0.86
N PHE A 178 15.84 -18.05 -0.44
CA PHE A 178 15.51 -18.25 0.98
C PHE A 178 16.69 -18.82 1.78
N ARG A 179 17.55 -19.64 1.18
CA ARG A 179 18.75 -20.17 1.85
C ARG A 179 19.81 -19.10 2.07
N VAL A 180 20.03 -18.22 1.09
CA VAL A 180 20.91 -17.06 1.26
C VAL A 180 20.37 -16.14 2.36
N SER A 181 19.06 -15.96 2.42
CA SER A 181 18.45 -15.18 3.51
C SER A 181 18.62 -15.85 4.88
N GLU A 182 18.36 -17.15 5.00
CA GLU A 182 18.64 -17.93 6.23
C GLU A 182 20.10 -17.84 6.66
N GLU A 183 21.04 -17.91 5.72
CA GLU A 183 22.48 -17.75 5.96
C GLU A 183 22.80 -16.36 6.51
N PHE A 184 22.19 -15.30 5.97
CA PHE A 184 22.35 -13.95 6.50
C PHE A 184 21.96 -13.88 7.99
N PHE A 185 20.77 -14.35 8.36
CA PHE A 185 20.30 -14.33 9.75
C PHE A 185 21.15 -15.21 10.68
N THR A 186 21.53 -16.41 10.25
CA THR A 186 22.38 -17.32 11.04
C THR A 186 23.81 -16.79 11.18
N SER A 187 24.32 -16.04 10.19
CA SER A 187 25.59 -15.32 10.27
C SER A 187 25.60 -14.32 11.44
N LEU A 188 24.46 -13.72 11.77
CA LEU A 188 24.27 -12.82 12.91
C LEU A 188 24.12 -13.57 14.25
N GLY A 189 23.98 -14.89 14.23
CA GLY A 189 23.78 -15.71 15.43
C GLY A 189 22.32 -15.89 15.80
N MET A 190 21.40 -15.65 14.86
CA MET A 190 19.98 -15.94 15.03
C MET A 190 19.65 -17.39 14.66
N PHE A 191 18.40 -17.80 14.88
CA PHE A 191 17.93 -19.17 14.63
C PHE A 191 17.97 -19.56 13.13
N GLU A 192 18.19 -20.83 12.84
CA GLU A 192 17.86 -21.40 11.53
C GLU A 192 16.33 -21.49 11.36
N MET A 193 15.85 -21.56 10.12
CA MET A 193 14.43 -21.79 9.87
C MET A 193 14.08 -23.24 10.22
N PRO A 194 13.00 -23.49 10.99
CA PRO A 194 12.63 -24.83 11.43
C PRO A 194 12.23 -25.73 10.25
N LEU A 195 12.31 -27.06 10.43
CA LEU A 195 11.94 -28.02 9.39
C LEU A 195 10.49 -27.85 8.90
N GLU A 196 9.58 -27.47 9.80
CA GLU A 196 8.18 -27.18 9.48
C GLU A 196 8.04 -25.99 8.51
N PHE A 197 8.91 -24.98 8.62
CA PHE A 197 8.91 -23.83 7.70
C PHE A 197 9.18 -24.30 6.28
N TRP A 198 10.26 -25.05 6.07
CA TRP A 198 10.66 -25.54 4.75
C TRP A 198 9.63 -26.51 4.15
N LYS A 199 9.05 -27.39 4.97
CA LYS A 199 8.09 -28.39 4.50
C LYS A 199 6.71 -27.82 4.15
N LYS A 200 6.31 -26.71 4.77
CA LYS A 200 4.91 -26.27 4.76
C LYS A 200 4.68 -24.85 4.22
N SER A 201 5.73 -24.07 3.98
CA SER A 201 5.61 -22.75 3.36
C SER A 201 5.26 -22.85 1.88
N MET A 202 4.57 -21.83 1.36
CA MET A 202 4.31 -21.66 -0.07
C MET A 202 5.28 -20.61 -0.60
N LEU A 203 6.44 -21.05 -1.07
CA LEU A 203 7.51 -20.16 -1.55
C LEU A 203 7.37 -19.84 -3.05
N GLU A 204 6.60 -20.64 -3.78
CA GLU A 204 6.32 -20.48 -5.21
C GLU A 204 4.81 -20.50 -5.46
N LYS A 205 4.37 -19.91 -6.58
CA LYS A 205 2.98 -20.02 -7.02
C LYS A 205 2.69 -21.47 -7.45
N PRO A 206 1.65 -22.15 -6.92
CA PRO A 206 1.30 -23.48 -7.36
C PRO A 206 0.97 -23.54 -8.86
N THR A 207 1.44 -24.59 -9.53
CA THR A 207 1.21 -24.83 -10.97
C THR A 207 0.01 -25.75 -11.26
N ASP A 208 -0.68 -26.21 -10.21
CA ASP A 208 -1.83 -27.11 -10.27
C ASP A 208 -3.19 -26.40 -10.48
N GLY A 209 -3.15 -25.13 -10.88
CA GLY A 209 -4.35 -24.32 -11.15
C GLY A 209 -5.05 -23.76 -9.91
N ARG A 210 -4.50 -23.97 -8.71
CA ARG A 210 -5.07 -23.35 -7.49
C ARG A 210 -4.96 -21.82 -7.52
N GLU A 211 -6.06 -21.17 -7.20
CA GLU A 211 -6.07 -19.73 -6.94
C GLU A 211 -5.51 -19.44 -5.55
N VAL A 212 -4.49 -18.57 -5.49
CA VAL A 212 -3.82 -18.18 -4.24
C VAL A 212 -3.67 -16.67 -4.15
N VAL A 213 -3.65 -16.15 -2.92
CA VAL A 213 -3.30 -14.74 -2.69
C VAL A 213 -1.78 -14.62 -2.77
N CYS A 214 -1.27 -14.04 -3.85
CA CYS A 214 0.18 -13.97 -4.10
C CYS A 214 0.94 -12.91 -3.30
N HIS A 215 0.25 -11.95 -2.68
CA HIS A 215 0.90 -10.94 -1.85
C HIS A 215 1.72 -11.60 -0.73
N ALA A 216 3.00 -11.27 -0.62
CA ALA A 216 3.91 -11.83 0.38
C ALA A 216 3.37 -11.63 1.80
N SER A 217 3.64 -12.59 2.68
CA SER A 217 3.21 -12.56 4.08
C SER A 217 3.88 -13.68 4.87
N ALA A 218 4.28 -13.36 6.09
CA ALA A 218 4.74 -14.30 7.10
C ALA A 218 3.62 -14.64 8.09
N TRP A 219 3.66 -15.87 8.62
CA TRP A 219 2.58 -16.45 9.42
C TRP A 219 3.12 -17.14 10.67
N ASP A 220 2.69 -16.65 11.84
CA ASP A 220 2.78 -17.35 13.12
C ASP A 220 1.46 -18.10 13.39
N PHE A 221 1.52 -19.41 13.61
CA PHE A 221 0.36 -20.24 13.94
C PHE A 221 0.10 -20.32 15.46
N PHE A 222 0.83 -19.56 16.26
CA PHE A 222 0.70 -19.40 17.71
C PHE A 222 0.94 -20.68 18.54
N ASN A 223 1.36 -21.77 17.91
CA ASN A 223 1.65 -23.06 18.55
C ASN A 223 3.15 -23.25 18.89
N ARG A 224 3.98 -22.22 18.70
CA ARG A 224 5.44 -22.20 18.91
C ARG A 224 6.25 -23.11 17.99
N LYS A 225 5.64 -23.68 16.95
CA LYS A 225 6.25 -24.70 16.09
C LYS A 225 6.07 -24.40 14.59
N ASP A 226 4.86 -24.08 14.17
CA ASP A 226 4.52 -23.78 12.79
C ASP A 226 4.70 -22.29 12.51
N PHE A 227 5.74 -21.96 11.75
CA PHE A 227 6.00 -20.64 11.19
C PHE A 227 6.18 -20.78 9.68
N ARG A 228 5.53 -19.94 8.88
CA ARG A 228 5.47 -20.13 7.42
C ARG A 228 5.52 -18.81 6.67
N ILE A 229 5.99 -18.87 5.42
CA ILE A 229 5.83 -17.79 4.44
C ILE A 229 4.89 -18.23 3.33
N LYS A 230 4.12 -17.28 2.82
CA LYS A 230 3.27 -17.43 1.63
C LYS A 230 3.59 -16.30 0.64
N GLN A 231 4.43 -16.60 -0.35
CA GLN A 231 4.91 -15.66 -1.36
C GLN A 231 4.97 -16.35 -2.73
N CYS A 232 4.49 -15.67 -3.78
CA CYS A 232 4.66 -16.13 -5.16
C CYS A 232 6.01 -15.63 -5.71
N THR A 233 7.11 -16.17 -5.18
CA THR A 233 8.46 -15.66 -5.45
C THR A 233 8.86 -15.87 -6.90
N THR A 234 9.49 -14.86 -7.49
CA THR A 234 10.16 -14.94 -8.80
C THR A 234 11.63 -14.57 -8.64
N VAL A 235 12.50 -15.07 -9.52
CA VAL A 235 13.95 -14.86 -9.40
C VAL A 235 14.32 -13.46 -9.90
N THR A 236 14.21 -12.49 -9.00
CA THR A 236 14.60 -11.08 -9.19
C THR A 236 15.26 -10.52 -7.94
N MET A 237 16.04 -9.44 -8.09
CA MET A 237 16.66 -8.73 -6.97
C MET A 237 15.61 -8.15 -6.00
N GLU A 238 14.52 -7.59 -6.51
CA GLU A 238 13.41 -7.08 -5.69
C GLU A 238 12.79 -8.19 -4.83
N GLN A 239 12.57 -9.36 -5.41
CA GLN A 239 12.04 -10.51 -4.68
C GLN A 239 13.05 -11.05 -3.68
N LEU A 240 14.37 -10.97 -3.93
CA LEU A 240 15.39 -11.34 -2.95
C LEU A 240 15.29 -10.45 -1.70
N PHE A 241 15.06 -9.15 -1.86
CA PHE A 241 14.85 -8.25 -0.72
C PHE A 241 13.54 -8.52 0.00
N THR A 242 12.48 -8.83 -0.75
CA THR A 242 11.20 -9.25 -0.16
C THR A 242 11.36 -10.53 0.67
N VAL A 243 12.16 -11.50 0.20
CA VAL A 243 12.47 -12.73 0.98
C VAL A 243 13.12 -12.39 2.32
N HIS A 244 14.07 -11.45 2.35
CA HIS A 244 14.70 -11.00 3.60
C HIS A 244 13.72 -10.29 4.52
N HIS A 245 12.82 -9.47 3.96
CA HIS A 245 11.76 -8.82 4.72
C HIS A 245 10.86 -9.84 5.42
N GLU A 246 10.31 -10.80 4.67
CA GLU A 246 9.41 -11.81 5.22
C GLU A 246 10.12 -12.77 6.20
N MET A 247 11.37 -13.12 5.94
CA MET A 247 12.18 -13.92 6.88
C MET A 247 12.52 -13.14 8.16
N GLY A 248 12.59 -11.81 8.11
CA GLY A 248 12.70 -10.97 9.30
C GLY A 248 11.49 -11.09 10.23
N HIS A 249 10.28 -11.15 9.67
CA HIS A 249 9.07 -11.45 10.45
C HIS A 249 9.13 -12.84 11.08
N VAL A 250 9.53 -13.87 10.31
CA VAL A 250 9.67 -15.23 10.85
C VAL A 250 10.71 -15.27 11.97
N GLN A 251 11.82 -14.53 11.85
CA GLN A 251 12.77 -14.42 12.94
C GLN A 251 12.16 -13.78 14.19
N TYR A 252 11.40 -12.70 14.03
CA TYR A 252 10.71 -12.09 15.16
C TYR A 252 9.78 -13.13 15.84
N TYR A 253 9.06 -13.94 15.05
CA TYR A 253 8.23 -15.02 15.56
C TYR A 253 9.01 -16.04 16.38
N LEU A 254 10.14 -16.51 15.85
CA LEU A 254 11.00 -17.47 16.52
C LEU A 254 11.56 -16.94 17.84
N GLN A 255 11.91 -15.65 17.90
CA GLN A 255 12.53 -15.03 19.06
C GLN A 255 11.57 -14.85 20.24
N TYR A 256 10.30 -14.47 19.98
CA TYR A 256 9.32 -14.25 21.05
C TYR A 256 8.36 -15.43 21.28
N LYS A 257 8.54 -16.57 20.60
CA LYS A 257 7.57 -17.69 20.66
C LYS A 257 7.30 -18.21 22.07
N ASP A 258 8.23 -18.00 23.00
CA ASP A 258 8.13 -18.45 24.39
C ASP A 258 7.43 -17.43 25.31
N GLN A 259 7.13 -16.22 24.82
CA GLN A 259 6.27 -15.25 25.51
C GLN A 259 4.82 -15.79 25.64
N PRO A 260 4.05 -15.29 26.63
CA PRO A 260 2.60 -15.43 26.66
C PRO A 260 1.98 -15.02 25.33
N ILE A 261 0.91 -15.71 24.90
CA ILE A 261 0.34 -15.52 23.55
C ILE A 261 -0.03 -14.05 23.27
N SER A 262 -0.55 -13.33 24.27
CA SER A 262 -0.91 -11.91 24.17
C SER A 262 0.29 -10.98 23.95
N PHE A 263 1.51 -11.42 24.26
CA PHE A 263 2.75 -10.66 24.06
C PHE A 263 3.55 -11.08 22.81
N ARG A 264 3.02 -12.02 22.00
CA ARG A 264 3.64 -12.47 20.74
C ARG A 264 3.29 -11.54 19.58
N SER A 265 3.70 -10.30 19.70
CA SER A 265 3.65 -9.30 18.64
C SER A 265 4.92 -8.45 18.70
N GLY A 266 5.17 -7.65 17.66
CA GLY A 266 6.19 -6.60 17.76
C GLY A 266 5.86 -5.61 18.89
N ALA A 267 6.89 -4.91 19.37
CA ALA A 267 6.74 -3.89 20.43
C ALA A 267 5.66 -2.86 20.10
N ASN A 268 5.60 -2.46 18.82
CA ASN A 268 4.44 -1.89 18.17
C ASN A 268 4.40 -2.42 16.71
N PRO A 269 3.35 -2.16 15.93
CA PRO A 269 3.26 -2.68 14.55
C PRO A 269 4.40 -2.22 13.64
N GLY A 270 4.97 -1.03 13.86
CA GLY A 270 6.08 -0.52 13.05
C GLY A 270 7.42 -1.21 13.31
N PHE A 271 7.66 -1.69 14.52
CA PHE A 271 8.84 -2.53 14.83
C PHE A 271 8.86 -3.80 13.98
N HIS A 272 7.70 -4.41 13.81
CA HIS A 272 7.59 -5.69 13.11
C HIS A 272 8.03 -5.58 11.65
N GLU A 273 7.58 -4.51 10.99
CA GLU A 273 7.94 -4.15 9.62
C GLU A 273 9.41 -3.67 9.51
N ALA A 274 9.90 -2.90 10.50
CA ALA A 274 11.26 -2.36 10.48
C ALA A 274 12.34 -3.45 10.56
N ILE A 275 12.07 -4.54 11.28
CA ILE A 275 13.00 -5.67 11.39
C ILE A 275 13.13 -6.45 10.07
N GLY A 276 12.05 -6.57 9.31
CA GLY A 276 12.12 -7.12 7.95
C GLY A 276 13.03 -6.25 7.07
N ASP A 277 12.79 -4.95 7.08
CA ASP A 277 13.48 -4.02 6.19
C ASP A 277 14.94 -3.77 6.55
N VAL A 278 15.32 -3.78 7.84
CA VAL A 278 16.71 -3.48 8.26
C VAL A 278 17.72 -4.45 7.65
N MET A 279 17.30 -5.70 7.42
CA MET A 279 18.12 -6.73 6.78
C MET A 279 18.34 -6.42 5.31
N SER A 280 17.28 -5.97 4.62
CA SER A 280 17.35 -5.60 3.21
C SER A 280 18.35 -4.46 2.96
N LEU A 281 18.53 -3.53 3.91
CA LEU A 281 19.49 -2.42 3.79
C LEU A 281 20.95 -2.89 3.70
N SER A 282 21.34 -3.91 4.48
CA SER A 282 22.70 -4.46 4.40
C SER A 282 22.87 -5.34 3.17
N VAL A 283 21.85 -6.14 2.84
CA VAL A 283 21.88 -7.08 1.70
C VAL A 283 21.89 -6.34 0.36
N SER A 284 21.30 -5.14 0.29
CA SER A 284 21.28 -4.32 -0.93
C SER A 284 22.62 -3.65 -1.24
N THR A 285 23.57 -3.64 -0.30
CA THR A 285 24.85 -2.97 -0.53
C THR A 285 25.68 -3.67 -1.62
N PRO A 286 26.37 -2.94 -2.50
CA PRO A 286 27.26 -3.54 -3.50
C PRO A 286 28.32 -4.46 -2.88
N ILE A 287 28.83 -4.09 -1.70
CA ILE A 287 29.80 -4.87 -0.92
C ILE A 287 29.21 -6.23 -0.54
N HIS A 288 27.95 -6.27 -0.07
CA HIS A 288 27.29 -7.52 0.27
C HIS A 288 27.01 -8.37 -0.97
N LEU A 289 26.48 -7.77 -2.04
CA LEU A 289 26.20 -8.47 -3.31
C LEU A 289 27.46 -9.11 -3.90
N LYS A 290 28.64 -8.51 -3.70
CA LYS A 290 29.93 -9.13 -4.04
C LYS A 290 30.27 -10.32 -3.15
N LYS A 291 30.04 -10.25 -1.84
CA LYS A 291 30.30 -11.35 -0.89
C LYS A 291 29.48 -12.60 -1.22
N ILE A 292 28.25 -12.43 -1.72
CA ILE A 292 27.37 -13.52 -2.16
C ILE A 292 27.51 -13.85 -3.66
N ASP A 293 28.59 -13.37 -4.30
CA ASP A 293 28.95 -13.70 -5.68
C ASP A 293 27.85 -13.31 -6.71
N LEU A 294 27.08 -12.26 -6.44
CA LEU A 294 26.11 -11.67 -7.39
C LEU A 294 26.67 -10.44 -8.12
N LEU A 295 27.78 -9.89 -7.65
CA LEU A 295 28.49 -8.77 -8.26
C LEU A 295 30.00 -9.08 -8.36
N THR A 296 30.58 -8.95 -9.56
CA THR A 296 32.00 -9.28 -9.80
C THR A 296 32.94 -8.15 -9.39
N HIS A 297 32.57 -6.91 -9.71
CA HIS A 297 33.33 -5.70 -9.41
C HIS A 297 32.48 -4.74 -8.59
N VAL A 298 33.05 -4.20 -7.51
CA VAL A 298 32.46 -3.10 -6.76
C VAL A 298 33.26 -1.86 -7.15
N THR A 299 32.58 -0.88 -7.73
CA THR A 299 33.13 0.46 -7.95
C THR A 299 32.71 1.34 -6.78
N GLU A 300 33.66 1.59 -5.88
CA GLU A 300 33.49 2.49 -4.73
C GLU A 300 33.89 3.90 -5.17
N ASP A 301 32.99 4.57 -5.88
CA ASP A 301 33.18 5.94 -6.33
C ASP A 301 31.88 6.73 -6.24
N ARG A 302 32.00 8.05 -6.11
CA ARG A 302 30.85 8.95 -5.87
C ARG A 302 29.72 8.74 -6.88
N GLU A 303 30.00 8.52 -8.16
CA GLU A 303 28.95 8.35 -9.17
C GLU A 303 28.18 7.03 -8.97
N SER A 304 28.90 5.96 -8.61
CA SER A 304 28.30 4.66 -8.26
C SER A 304 27.44 4.76 -6.99
N ASP A 305 27.90 5.50 -5.98
CA ASP A 305 27.17 5.71 -4.72
C ASP A 305 25.89 6.53 -4.95
N ILE A 306 25.95 7.57 -5.78
CA ILE A 306 24.75 8.35 -6.14
C ILE A 306 23.75 7.50 -6.91
N ASN A 307 24.20 6.67 -7.85
CA ASN A 307 23.35 5.71 -8.54
C ASN A 307 22.64 4.75 -7.56
N TYR A 308 23.39 4.17 -6.60
CA TYR A 308 22.84 3.31 -5.55
C TYR A 308 21.81 4.04 -4.69
N LEU A 309 22.20 5.19 -4.14
CA LEU A 309 21.37 5.96 -3.22
C LEU A 309 20.11 6.50 -3.90
N LEU A 310 20.17 6.87 -5.19
CA LEU A 310 18.97 7.26 -5.94
C LEU A 310 18.03 6.07 -6.11
N LYS A 311 18.54 4.87 -6.47
CA LYS A 311 17.73 3.65 -6.55
C LYS A 311 17.03 3.37 -5.21
N MET A 312 17.77 3.49 -4.10
CA MET A 312 17.22 3.36 -2.75
C MET A 312 16.21 4.47 -2.42
N ALA A 313 16.42 5.70 -2.88
CA ALA A 313 15.51 6.81 -2.63
C ALA A 313 14.18 6.63 -3.39
N LEU A 314 14.22 6.14 -4.62
CA LEU A 314 13.04 5.77 -5.39
C LEU A 314 12.21 4.66 -4.73
N GLU A 315 12.82 3.83 -3.89
CA GLU A 315 12.09 2.82 -3.11
C GLU A 315 11.63 3.35 -1.75
N LYS A 316 12.54 3.95 -0.97
CA LYS A 316 12.30 4.31 0.44
C LYS A 316 11.70 5.70 0.60
N ILE A 317 12.30 6.72 -0.02
CA ILE A 317 11.85 8.12 0.12
C ILE A 317 10.53 8.34 -0.63
N ALA A 318 10.39 7.79 -1.84
CA ALA A 318 9.16 7.90 -2.62
C ALA A 318 7.92 7.33 -1.91
N PHE A 319 8.12 6.38 -0.99
CA PHE A 319 7.08 5.72 -0.24
C PHE A 319 6.55 6.54 0.94
N LEU A 320 7.41 7.32 1.61
CA LEU A 320 7.07 8.06 2.83
C LEU A 320 5.73 8.82 2.78
N PRO A 321 5.46 9.67 1.77
CA PRO A 321 4.17 10.36 1.67
C PRO A 321 2.99 9.41 1.51
N PHE A 322 3.16 8.29 0.79
CA PHE A 322 2.11 7.28 0.65
C PHE A 322 1.86 6.49 1.95
N GLY A 323 2.94 6.11 2.63
CA GLY A 323 2.92 5.47 3.95
C GLY A 323 2.18 6.31 4.99
N TYR A 324 2.34 7.63 4.93
CA TYR A 324 1.71 8.57 5.84
C TYR A 324 0.22 8.80 5.51
N LEU A 325 -0.11 9.08 4.24
CA LEU A 325 -1.45 9.57 3.87
C LEU A 325 -2.57 8.52 3.94
N ILE A 326 -2.27 7.23 3.81
CA ILE A 326 -3.30 6.17 3.73
C ILE A 326 -4.12 6.14 5.01
N ASP A 327 -3.45 6.08 6.17
CA ASP A 327 -4.15 6.00 7.44
C ASP A 327 -4.68 7.36 7.89
N GLN A 328 -4.09 8.49 7.47
CA GLN A 328 -4.76 9.78 7.63
C GLN A 328 -6.14 9.80 6.96
N TRP A 329 -6.25 9.30 5.72
CA TRP A 329 -7.53 9.16 5.04
C TRP A 329 -8.48 8.25 5.83
N ARG A 330 -8.02 7.09 6.31
CA ARG A 330 -8.86 6.15 7.05
C ARG A 330 -9.29 6.66 8.41
N TRP A 331 -8.41 7.31 9.16
CA TRP A 331 -8.75 7.93 10.45
C TRP A 331 -9.82 9.00 10.25
N ASN A 332 -9.73 9.81 9.19
CA ASN A 332 -10.79 10.75 8.82
C ASN A 332 -12.10 10.06 8.41
N VAL A 333 -12.02 8.91 7.74
CA VAL A 333 -13.22 8.11 7.43
C VAL A 333 -13.86 7.53 8.69
N PHE A 334 -13.07 6.98 9.62
CA PHE A 334 -13.57 6.41 10.87
C PHE A 334 -14.14 7.47 11.81
N SER A 335 -13.52 8.64 11.90
CA SER A 335 -14.02 9.75 12.71
C SER A 335 -15.24 10.44 12.09
N GLY A 336 -15.53 10.18 10.82
CA GLY A 336 -16.62 10.80 10.06
C GLY A 336 -16.26 12.14 9.42
N HIS A 337 -15.04 12.64 9.59
CA HIS A 337 -14.53 13.84 8.92
C HIS A 337 -14.57 13.72 7.38
N THR A 338 -14.30 12.51 6.88
CA THR A 338 -14.46 12.14 5.47
C THR A 338 -15.72 11.27 5.31
N PRO A 339 -16.90 11.89 5.07
CA PRO A 339 -18.13 11.14 4.87
C PRO A 339 -18.09 10.36 3.55
N PRO A 340 -18.96 9.35 3.36
CA PRO A 340 -19.03 8.57 2.14
C PRO A 340 -19.10 9.39 0.85
N SER A 341 -19.74 10.56 0.86
CA SER A 341 -19.85 11.48 -0.29
C SER A 341 -18.55 12.20 -0.67
N ARG A 342 -17.46 12.01 0.08
CA ARG A 342 -16.14 12.62 -0.16
C ARG A 342 -15.00 11.59 -0.16
N TYR A 343 -15.31 10.30 -0.19
CA TYR A 343 -14.28 9.25 -0.10
C TYR A 343 -13.21 9.42 -1.17
N ASN A 344 -13.60 9.68 -2.42
CA ASN A 344 -12.64 9.79 -3.51
C ASN A 344 -12.01 11.19 -3.61
N TYR A 345 -12.80 12.23 -3.30
CA TYR A 345 -12.31 13.60 -3.24
C TYR A 345 -11.22 13.78 -2.19
N ASP A 346 -11.46 13.39 -0.94
CA ASP A 346 -10.46 13.54 0.14
C ASP A 346 -9.25 12.62 -0.08
N TRP A 347 -9.46 11.45 -0.70
CA TRP A 347 -8.37 10.59 -1.13
C TRP A 347 -7.43 11.29 -2.11
N TRP A 348 -7.97 11.88 -3.18
CA TRP A 348 -7.16 12.58 -4.17
C TRP A 348 -6.58 13.89 -3.64
N TYR A 349 -7.28 14.58 -2.74
CA TYR A 349 -6.71 15.71 -2.02
C TYR A 349 -5.42 15.31 -1.29
N LEU A 350 -5.46 14.23 -0.49
CA LEU A 350 -4.29 13.75 0.24
C LEU A 350 -3.19 13.23 -0.69
N ARG A 351 -3.54 12.49 -1.74
CA ARG A 351 -2.59 12.00 -2.75
C ARG A 351 -1.87 13.15 -3.45
N THR A 352 -2.58 14.22 -3.84
CA THR A 352 -1.93 15.40 -4.41
C THR A 352 -1.18 16.20 -3.35
N LYS A 353 -1.71 16.37 -2.14
CA LYS A 353 -1.07 17.13 -1.04
C LYS A 353 0.27 16.55 -0.61
N TYR A 354 0.38 15.23 -0.49
CA TYR A 354 1.57 14.58 0.08
C TYR A 354 2.49 14.02 -1.01
N GLN A 355 1.95 13.34 -2.03
CA GLN A 355 2.78 12.75 -3.09
C GLN A 355 2.96 13.66 -4.31
N GLY A 356 2.21 14.74 -4.42
CA GLY A 356 2.28 15.57 -5.63
C GLY A 356 1.95 14.79 -6.89
N ILE A 357 0.95 13.92 -6.82
CA ILE A 357 0.45 13.15 -7.96
C ILE A 357 -1.01 13.45 -8.24
N CYS A 358 -1.43 13.24 -9.48
CA CYS A 358 -2.80 13.46 -9.91
C CYS A 358 -3.38 12.22 -10.61
N PRO A 359 -4.72 12.04 -10.59
CA PRO A 359 -5.34 10.99 -11.38
C PRO A 359 -5.15 11.32 -12.87
N PRO A 360 -4.78 10.34 -13.70
CA PRO A 360 -4.52 10.58 -15.12
C PRO A 360 -5.79 10.66 -15.97
N ILE A 361 -6.95 10.37 -15.38
CA ILE A 361 -8.28 10.54 -15.95
C ILE A 361 -9.21 11.07 -14.87
N ALA A 362 -10.27 11.78 -15.27
CA ALA A 362 -11.24 12.34 -14.33
C ALA A 362 -11.84 11.25 -13.42
N ARG A 363 -11.93 11.55 -12.12
CA ARG A 363 -12.54 10.69 -11.09
C ARG A 363 -13.68 11.44 -10.40
N ASN A 364 -14.70 10.71 -9.98
CA ASN A 364 -15.83 11.25 -9.24
C ASN A 364 -16.20 10.33 -8.06
N GLU A 365 -17.27 10.63 -7.33
CA GLU A 365 -17.68 9.88 -6.14
C GLU A 365 -18.40 8.54 -6.42
N THR A 366 -18.59 8.18 -7.69
CA THR A 366 -18.90 6.78 -8.06
C THR A 366 -17.65 5.91 -7.98
N ASN A 367 -16.46 6.53 -8.07
CA ASN A 367 -15.19 5.84 -7.92
C ASN A 367 -14.84 5.61 -6.46
N PHE A 368 -14.09 4.55 -6.21
CA PHE A 368 -13.53 4.24 -4.90
C PHE A 368 -12.09 3.77 -5.06
N ASP A 369 -11.24 4.70 -5.50
CA ASP A 369 -9.81 4.50 -5.73
C ASP A 369 -9.05 3.97 -4.51
N PRO A 370 -9.30 4.40 -3.25
CA PRO A 370 -8.65 3.78 -2.10
C PRO A 370 -8.97 2.28 -1.97
N GLY A 371 -10.16 1.83 -2.41
CA GLY A 371 -10.53 0.41 -2.43
C GLY A 371 -9.68 -0.45 -3.36
N ALA A 372 -8.96 0.15 -4.31
CA ALA A 372 -8.06 -0.54 -5.22
C ALA A 372 -6.68 -0.83 -4.62
N LYS A 373 -6.39 -0.40 -3.38
CA LYS A 373 -5.17 -0.72 -2.63
C LYS A 373 -5.47 -1.79 -1.59
N TYR A 374 -4.82 -2.95 -1.69
CA TYR A 374 -5.07 -4.15 -0.87
C TYR A 374 -5.38 -3.90 0.61
N HIS A 375 -4.58 -3.07 1.29
CA HIS A 375 -4.70 -2.82 2.73
C HIS A 375 -6.02 -2.19 3.16
N ILE A 376 -6.71 -1.45 2.28
CA ILE A 376 -8.01 -0.83 2.57
C ILE A 376 -9.10 -1.92 2.76
N PRO A 377 -9.42 -2.74 1.75
CA PRO A 377 -10.37 -3.86 1.89
C PRO A 377 -9.82 -5.07 2.66
N GLY A 378 -8.50 -5.22 2.78
CA GLY A 378 -7.87 -6.20 3.68
C GLY A 378 -7.95 -5.81 5.16
N ASN A 379 -8.39 -4.58 5.45
CA ASN A 379 -8.45 -3.98 6.78
C ASN A 379 -7.12 -4.05 7.56
N THR A 380 -6.00 -3.78 6.88
CA THR A 380 -4.67 -3.77 7.49
C THR A 380 -4.25 -2.31 7.75
N PRO A 381 -4.05 -1.88 9.00
CA PRO A 381 -3.55 -0.53 9.33
C PRO A 381 -2.22 -0.23 8.64
N TYR A 382 -2.06 0.97 8.09
CA TYR A 382 -0.98 1.33 7.17
C TYR A 382 0.12 2.19 7.79
N ILE A 383 -0.18 2.95 8.85
CA ILE A 383 0.81 3.84 9.48
C ILE A 383 2.05 3.10 9.99
N ARG A 384 1.92 1.79 10.23
CA ARG A 384 3.02 0.87 10.54
C ARG A 384 4.17 0.96 9.54
N TYR A 385 3.89 1.18 8.25
CA TYR A 385 4.92 1.25 7.22
C TYR A 385 5.66 2.60 7.25
N PHE A 386 4.97 3.71 7.56
CA PHE A 386 5.65 5.00 7.76
C PHE A 386 6.58 4.95 8.97
N VAL A 387 6.09 4.41 10.09
CA VAL A 387 6.90 4.19 11.30
C VAL A 387 8.08 3.25 11.00
N SER A 388 7.85 2.16 10.26
CA SER A 388 8.88 1.23 9.84
C SER A 388 10.00 1.91 9.05
N PHE A 389 9.64 2.78 8.11
CA PHE A 389 10.59 3.46 7.24
C PHE A 389 11.45 4.48 7.99
N ILE A 390 11.07 4.88 9.20
CA ILE A 390 11.90 5.70 10.08
C ILE A 390 12.74 4.80 10.99
N LEU A 391 12.09 3.86 11.68
CA LEU A 391 12.75 2.95 12.64
C LEU A 391 13.83 2.08 11.99
N GLN A 392 13.64 1.62 10.75
CA GLN A 392 14.62 0.76 10.08
C GLN A 392 15.99 1.43 9.95
N PHE A 393 16.06 2.75 9.73
CA PHE A 393 17.34 3.47 9.66
C PHE A 393 17.92 3.73 11.05
N GLN A 394 17.07 4.00 12.06
CA GLN A 394 17.54 4.07 13.45
C GLN A 394 18.14 2.74 13.92
N PHE A 395 17.49 1.62 13.58
CA PHE A 395 17.99 0.28 13.86
C PHE A 395 19.28 0.04 13.08
N HIS A 396 19.29 0.32 11.78
CA HIS A 396 20.47 0.14 10.93
C HIS A 396 21.68 0.86 11.52
N LYS A 397 21.56 2.15 11.85
CA LYS A 397 22.63 2.93 12.48
C LYS A 397 23.15 2.30 13.77
N ALA A 398 22.24 1.90 14.66
CA ALA A 398 22.63 1.28 15.94
C ALA A 398 23.31 -0.09 15.77
N LEU A 399 22.89 -0.86 14.76
CA LEU A 399 23.47 -2.17 14.43
C LEU A 399 24.82 -2.03 13.72
N CYS A 400 24.99 -1.04 12.84
CA CYS A 400 26.25 -0.69 12.21
C CYS A 400 27.31 -0.27 13.23
N GLN A 401 26.90 0.54 14.22
CA GLN A 401 27.76 0.88 15.36
C GLN A 401 28.16 -0.38 16.16
N ALA A 402 27.23 -1.30 16.42
CA ALA A 402 27.53 -2.56 17.09
C ALA A 402 28.41 -3.51 16.24
N ALA A 403 28.39 -3.34 14.91
CA ALA A 403 29.28 -4.04 13.98
C ALA A 403 30.64 -3.35 13.79
N ASN A 404 30.92 -2.25 14.51
CA ASN A 404 32.12 -1.43 14.39
C ASN A 404 32.35 -0.87 12.98
N HIS A 405 31.28 -0.55 12.26
CA HIS A 405 31.37 0.13 10.96
C HIS A 405 31.85 1.58 11.15
N THR A 406 32.80 2.02 10.32
CA THR A 406 33.42 3.35 10.41
C THR A 406 33.20 4.23 9.18
N GLY A 407 32.64 3.67 8.10
CA GLY A 407 32.37 4.40 6.85
C GLY A 407 30.99 5.07 6.84
N ASP A 408 30.59 5.55 5.67
CA ASP A 408 29.26 6.13 5.47
C ASP A 408 28.17 5.11 5.79
N LEU A 409 27.07 5.55 6.39
CA LEU A 409 26.01 4.67 6.88
C LEU A 409 25.43 3.79 5.77
N HIS A 410 25.30 4.31 4.55
CA HIS A 410 24.74 3.57 3.40
C HIS A 410 25.63 2.46 2.84
N THR A 411 26.89 2.38 3.29
CA THR A 411 27.84 1.33 2.91
C THR A 411 27.89 0.18 3.93
N CYS A 412 27.18 0.34 5.06
CA CYS A 412 27.23 -0.61 6.16
C CYS A 412 26.60 -1.97 5.82
N ASP A 413 27.36 -3.03 6.07
CA ASP A 413 26.89 -4.41 6.00
C ASP A 413 27.11 -5.10 7.35
N ILE A 414 26.01 -5.42 8.06
CA ILE A 414 26.07 -6.07 9.38
C ILE A 414 26.35 -7.58 9.30
N TYR A 415 26.45 -8.15 8.10
CA TYR A 415 26.72 -9.57 7.87
C TYR A 415 27.87 -10.11 8.72
N LYS A 416 27.68 -11.28 9.35
CA LYS A 416 28.60 -11.93 10.31
C LYS A 416 28.87 -11.18 11.62
N SER A 417 28.23 -10.04 11.89
CA SER A 417 28.34 -9.35 13.17
C SER A 417 27.45 -10.01 14.24
N LYS A 418 28.03 -10.90 15.04
CA LYS A 418 27.34 -11.51 16.20
C LYS A 418 26.93 -10.47 17.24
N ALA A 419 27.68 -9.37 17.36
CA ALA A 419 27.35 -8.28 18.28
C ALA A 419 26.07 -7.56 17.86
N ALA A 420 25.94 -7.20 16.58
CA ALA A 420 24.72 -6.62 16.03
C ALA A 420 23.55 -7.60 16.13
N GLY A 421 23.77 -8.86 15.76
CA GLY A 421 22.76 -9.91 15.84
C GLY A 421 22.21 -10.16 17.24
N LYS A 422 23.09 -10.21 18.26
CA LYS A 422 22.68 -10.32 19.67
C LYS A 422 21.81 -9.14 20.08
N LYS A 423 22.26 -7.91 19.77
CA LYS A 423 21.56 -6.68 20.12
C LYS A 423 20.15 -6.62 19.52
N LEU A 424 19.99 -7.02 18.26
CA LEU A 424 18.68 -7.10 17.61
C LEU A 424 17.81 -8.24 18.15
N SER A 425 18.41 -9.41 18.42
CA SER A 425 17.69 -10.57 18.98
C SER A 425 17.10 -10.26 20.35
N GLU A 426 17.84 -9.57 21.23
CA GLU A 426 17.36 -9.14 22.53
C GLU A 426 16.13 -8.22 22.43
N ALA A 427 16.12 -7.31 21.46
CA ALA A 427 14.95 -6.47 21.19
C ALA A 427 13.75 -7.29 20.68
N MET A 428 13.98 -8.31 19.85
CA MET A 428 12.93 -9.19 19.35
C MET A 428 12.32 -10.10 20.44
N GLN A 429 13.13 -10.63 21.35
CA GLN A 429 12.67 -11.55 22.40
C GLN A 429 11.65 -10.92 23.35
N ALA A 430 11.66 -9.60 23.50
CA ALA A 430 10.69 -8.89 24.33
C ALA A 430 9.25 -8.98 23.79
N GLY A 431 9.06 -9.14 22.48
CA GLY A 431 7.74 -9.02 21.86
C GLY A 431 7.06 -7.71 22.25
N SER A 432 5.81 -7.78 22.74
CA SER A 432 5.08 -6.64 23.30
C SER A 432 4.96 -6.69 24.83
N SER A 433 5.86 -7.42 25.51
CA SER A 433 5.85 -7.52 26.99
C SER A 433 6.35 -6.25 27.71
N ARG A 434 6.92 -5.29 26.97
CA ARG A 434 7.45 -4.02 27.47
C ARG A 434 7.02 -2.88 26.55
N HIS A 435 7.00 -1.65 27.07
CA HIS A 435 6.75 -0.46 26.25
C HIS A 435 7.79 -0.36 25.13
N TRP A 436 7.34 -0.01 23.92
CA TRP A 436 8.22 0.03 22.74
C TRP A 436 9.32 1.07 22.88
N GLN A 437 9.08 2.14 23.63
CA GLN A 437 10.05 3.19 23.94
C GLN A 437 11.25 2.64 24.71
N ASP A 438 11.02 1.70 25.63
CA ASP A 438 12.09 1.06 26.41
C ASP A 438 12.91 0.09 25.56
N ILE A 439 12.24 -0.65 24.68
CA ILE A 439 12.89 -1.56 23.73
C ILE A 439 13.71 -0.75 22.72
N LEU A 440 13.16 0.39 22.25
CA LEU A 440 13.87 1.32 21.38
C LEU A 440 15.12 1.86 22.08
N GLN A 441 14.99 2.33 23.32
CA GLN A 441 16.10 2.86 24.13
C GLN A 441 17.24 1.85 24.28
N GLN A 442 16.90 0.58 24.52
CA GLN A 442 17.90 -0.50 24.62
C GLN A 442 18.60 -0.76 23.27
N LEU A 443 17.86 -0.69 22.16
CA LEU A 443 18.40 -0.96 20.83
C LEU A 443 19.18 0.23 20.25
N THR A 444 18.66 1.45 20.33
CA THR A 444 19.21 2.60 19.61
C THR A 444 19.85 3.64 20.52
N GLY A 445 19.66 3.55 21.83
CA GLY A 445 20.13 4.56 22.78
C GLY A 445 19.19 5.76 22.90
N THR A 446 18.02 5.75 22.28
CA THR A 446 16.96 6.76 22.43
C THR A 446 15.59 6.11 22.54
N ASN A 447 14.67 6.73 23.25
CA ASN A 447 13.29 6.24 23.43
C ASN A 447 12.29 6.88 22.46
N LYS A 448 12.77 7.68 21.49
CA LYS A 448 11.94 8.37 20.49
C LYS A 448 12.26 7.96 19.05
N MET A 449 11.23 7.97 18.20
CA MET A 449 11.41 7.90 16.76
C MET A 449 12.13 9.16 16.26
N ASP A 450 13.08 8.97 15.35
CA ASP A 450 13.97 10.04 14.86
C ASP A 450 14.35 9.79 13.39
N ALA A 451 14.18 10.83 12.58
CA ALA A 451 14.48 10.79 11.15
C ALA A 451 15.97 11.02 10.85
N SER A 452 16.80 11.40 11.83
CA SER A 452 18.20 11.77 11.60
C SER A 452 19.03 10.68 10.91
N ALA A 453 18.83 9.42 11.28
CA ALA A 453 19.55 8.28 10.69
C ALA A 453 19.17 8.05 9.22
N LEU A 454 17.91 8.29 8.86
CA LEU A 454 17.46 8.23 7.46
C LEU A 454 18.07 9.37 6.66
N LEU A 455 18.03 10.60 7.18
CA LEU A 455 18.62 11.76 6.52
C LEU A 455 20.13 11.61 6.34
N GLU A 456 20.84 11.04 7.33
CA GLU A 456 22.26 10.70 7.24
C GLU A 456 22.54 9.67 6.13
N TYR A 457 21.75 8.60 6.07
CA TYR A 457 21.88 7.56 5.04
C TYR A 457 21.79 8.15 3.62
N PHE A 458 20.81 9.03 3.39
CA PHE A 458 20.53 9.63 2.07
C PHE A 458 21.25 10.96 1.83
N LYS A 459 22.10 11.43 2.75
CA LYS A 459 22.74 12.74 2.64
C LYS A 459 23.47 12.95 1.30
N PRO A 460 24.30 12.01 0.78
CA PRO A 460 25.03 12.25 -0.46
C PRO A 460 24.10 12.46 -1.67
N VAL A 461 23.03 11.68 -1.80
CA VAL A 461 22.06 11.85 -2.89
C VAL A 461 21.16 13.07 -2.68
N THR A 462 20.89 13.44 -1.43
CA THR A 462 20.13 14.66 -1.11
C THR A 462 20.86 15.89 -1.61
N GLU A 463 22.15 16.01 -1.28
CA GLU A 463 23.00 17.12 -1.73
C GLU A 463 23.10 17.14 -3.27
N TRP A 464 23.32 15.98 -3.89
CA TRP A 464 23.36 15.87 -5.33
C TRP A 464 22.04 16.25 -6.02
N LEU A 465 20.88 15.82 -5.49
CA LEU A 465 19.57 16.19 -6.03
C LEU A 465 19.32 17.70 -5.94
N ILE A 466 19.73 18.34 -4.84
CA ILE A 466 19.62 19.80 -4.69
C ILE A 466 20.46 20.51 -5.75
N GLU A 467 21.71 20.08 -5.95
CA GLU A 467 22.60 20.63 -6.98
C GLU A 467 22.01 20.46 -8.38
N GLU A 468 21.54 19.27 -8.74
CA GLU A 468 20.96 18.99 -10.05
C GLU A 468 19.66 19.74 -10.30
N ASN A 469 18.75 19.79 -9.32
CA ASN A 469 17.53 20.57 -9.43
C ASN A 469 17.84 22.07 -9.57
N GLY A 470 18.86 22.56 -8.87
CA GLY A 470 19.36 23.94 -9.01
C GLY A 470 19.89 24.24 -10.40
N LYS A 471 20.73 23.36 -10.98
CA LYS A 471 21.25 23.50 -12.36
C LYS A 471 20.14 23.54 -13.41
N ASN A 472 19.09 22.75 -13.21
CA ASN A 472 17.94 22.66 -14.12
C ASN A 472 16.83 23.69 -13.83
N ASN A 473 17.02 24.54 -12.81
CA ASN A 473 16.04 25.53 -12.35
C ASN A 473 14.66 24.93 -12.09
N GLU A 474 14.63 23.78 -11.40
CA GLU A 474 13.40 23.06 -11.08
C GLU A 474 12.56 23.79 -10.03
N THR A 475 11.24 23.66 -10.18
CA THR A 475 10.30 24.10 -9.13
C THR A 475 10.14 22.98 -8.10
N LEU A 476 10.53 23.19 -6.85
CA LEU A 476 10.21 22.22 -5.80
C LEU A 476 8.72 22.29 -5.45
N GLY A 477 8.08 21.13 -5.33
CA GLY A 477 6.63 21.02 -5.15
C GLY A 477 5.84 21.21 -6.46
N TRP A 478 4.54 21.41 -6.33
CA TRP A 478 3.59 21.44 -7.45
C TRP A 478 2.56 22.57 -7.27
N PRO A 479 2.98 23.84 -7.46
CA PRO A 479 2.08 24.99 -7.32
C PRO A 479 0.86 24.93 -8.25
N ASP A 480 0.97 24.27 -9.41
CA ASP A 480 -0.16 24.01 -10.30
C ASP A 480 -0.98 22.80 -9.81
N PHE A 481 -1.44 22.84 -8.56
CA PHE A 481 -2.06 21.73 -7.82
C PHE A 481 -3.23 21.05 -8.57
N TYR A 482 -4.01 21.86 -9.28
CA TYR A 482 -5.20 21.41 -10.01
C TYR A 482 -4.92 20.92 -11.43
N TRP A 483 -3.67 21.02 -11.92
CA TRP A 483 -3.32 20.57 -13.26
C TRP A 483 -3.58 19.05 -13.40
N ARG A 484 -4.11 18.65 -14.55
CA ARG A 484 -4.38 17.26 -14.93
C ARG A 484 -3.91 17.03 -16.37
N PRO A 485 -3.35 15.85 -16.70
CA PRO A 485 -2.96 15.56 -18.06
C PRO A 485 -4.19 15.38 -18.97
N PRO A 486 -4.06 15.64 -20.29
CA PRO A 486 -5.10 15.33 -21.25
C PRO A 486 -5.22 13.81 -21.44
N VAL A 487 -6.42 13.37 -21.80
CA VAL A 487 -6.66 11.97 -22.22
C VAL A 487 -6.04 11.77 -23.62
N PRO A 488 -5.29 10.68 -23.86
CA PRO A 488 -4.71 10.39 -25.17
C PRO A 488 -5.78 10.31 -26.27
N GLU A 489 -5.45 10.79 -27.46
CA GLU A 489 -6.36 10.71 -28.61
C GLU A 489 -6.74 9.26 -28.94
N GLY A 490 -8.02 9.06 -29.25
CA GLY A 490 -8.59 7.75 -29.50
C GLY A 490 -8.53 6.79 -28.32
N TYR A 491 -8.38 7.25 -27.08
CA TYR A 491 -8.48 6.36 -25.90
C TYR A 491 -9.95 5.96 -25.66
N PRO A 492 -10.25 4.67 -25.37
CA PRO A 492 -9.33 3.56 -25.08
C PRO A 492 -8.89 2.72 -26.29
N GLU A 493 -9.32 3.05 -27.51
CA GLU A 493 -9.04 2.28 -28.74
C GLU A 493 -7.55 2.34 -29.15
N GLY A 494 -7.03 1.38 -29.93
CA GLY A 494 -5.66 1.45 -30.50
C GLY A 494 -4.51 1.17 -29.52
N LEU A 495 -4.71 0.29 -28.54
CA LEU A 495 -3.64 -0.22 -27.65
C LEU A 495 -2.64 -1.15 -28.35
N GLY A 496 -2.93 -1.58 -29.59
CA GLY A 496 -2.05 -2.39 -30.42
C GLY A 496 -1.08 -1.53 -31.22
N GLY A 497 0.18 -1.47 -30.78
CA GLY A 497 1.24 -0.77 -31.51
C GLY A 497 2.64 -1.06 -30.97
N SER A 498 3.20 -2.23 -31.31
CA SER A 498 4.56 -2.43 -31.86
C SER A 498 4.95 -3.92 -31.85
N SER A 499 4.56 -4.67 -32.88
CA SER A 499 5.36 -5.79 -33.40
C SER A 499 4.82 -6.13 -34.79
N SER A 500 5.71 -6.03 -35.78
CA SER A 500 5.47 -6.38 -37.18
C SER A 500 4.95 -7.81 -37.35
N THR A 501 3.78 -7.96 -37.98
CA THR A 501 3.50 -8.88 -39.11
C THR A 501 2.00 -8.89 -39.44
N GLY A 502 1.66 -8.82 -40.73
CA GLY A 502 0.45 -9.45 -41.28
C GLY A 502 -0.79 -8.59 -41.51
N ASP A 503 -0.73 -7.73 -42.53
CA ASP A 503 -1.90 -7.17 -43.22
C ASP A 503 -2.74 -8.30 -43.87
N SER A 504 -4.02 -8.44 -43.47
CA SER A 504 -5.05 -9.23 -44.18
C SER A 504 -6.47 -9.03 -43.59
N GLY A 505 -6.59 -8.68 -42.31
CA GLY A 505 -7.90 -8.53 -41.64
C GLY A 505 -8.61 -7.18 -41.87
N PHE A 506 -7.89 -6.15 -42.33
CA PHE A 506 -8.41 -4.79 -42.41
C PHE A 506 -9.41 -4.54 -43.56
N LEU A 507 -9.41 -5.38 -44.60
CA LEU A 507 -10.32 -5.21 -45.74
C LEU A 507 -11.73 -5.76 -45.47
N LEU A 508 -11.85 -6.87 -44.72
CA LEU A 508 -13.15 -7.50 -44.43
C LEU A 508 -14.02 -6.66 -43.49
N ALA A 509 -13.41 -6.01 -42.49
CA ALA A 509 -14.12 -5.17 -41.51
C ALA A 509 -14.70 -3.89 -42.13
N ARG A 510 -14.06 -3.34 -43.18
CA ARG A 510 -14.59 -2.18 -43.93
C ARG A 510 -15.78 -2.54 -44.81
N VAL A 511 -15.83 -3.76 -45.36
CA VAL A 511 -16.96 -4.25 -46.16
C VAL A 511 -18.17 -4.59 -45.26
N LEU A 512 -17.93 -5.23 -44.12
CA LEU A 512 -18.98 -5.54 -43.12
C LEU A 512 -19.59 -4.28 -42.49
N ARG A 513 -18.80 -3.23 -42.19
CA ARG A 513 -19.34 -1.95 -41.72
C ARG A 513 -20.19 -1.22 -42.76
N ARG A 514 -19.86 -1.31 -44.06
CA ARG A 514 -20.68 -0.74 -45.13
C ARG A 514 -21.99 -1.49 -45.35
N LEU A 515 -22.00 -2.81 -45.14
CA LEU A 515 -23.22 -3.62 -45.21
C LEU A 515 -24.15 -3.41 -44.00
N LEU A 516 -23.59 -3.20 -42.80
CA LEU A 516 -24.36 -2.89 -41.58
C LEU A 516 -24.95 -1.47 -41.58
N SER A 517 -24.25 -0.50 -42.17
CA SER A 517 -24.78 0.87 -42.35
C SER A 517 -25.83 0.95 -43.45
N TRP A 518 -25.81 0.06 -44.45
CA TRP A 518 -26.90 -0.07 -45.43
C TRP A 518 -28.16 -0.74 -44.85
N SER A 519 -28.00 -1.70 -43.94
CA SER A 519 -29.13 -2.38 -43.30
C SER A 519 -29.83 -1.54 -42.22
N MET A 520 -29.13 -0.61 -41.57
CA MET A 520 -29.77 0.38 -40.68
C MET A 520 -30.52 1.51 -41.40
N CYS A 521 -30.26 1.74 -42.70
CA CYS A 521 -30.95 2.77 -43.48
C CYS A 521 -32.27 2.27 -44.11
N LEU A 522 -32.53 0.95 -44.10
CA LEU A 522 -33.73 0.33 -44.69
C LEU A 522 -34.88 0.07 -43.70
N LEU A 523 -34.71 0.40 -42.42
CA LEU A 523 -35.73 0.18 -41.37
C LEU A 523 -36.51 1.45 -40.95
N GLN A 524 -36.36 2.56 -41.65
CA GLN A 524 -37.18 3.77 -41.45
C GLN A 524 -37.84 4.24 -42.75
N THR A 525 -38.72 3.43 -43.34
CA THR A 525 -39.73 3.93 -44.29
C THR A 525 -41.01 3.08 -44.26
N ARG A 526 -42.07 3.53 -43.55
CA ARG A 526 -43.37 3.93 -44.16
C ARG A 526 -44.50 4.15 -43.13
N PRO A 527 -45.49 5.01 -43.44
CA PRO A 527 -46.55 5.51 -42.54
C PRO A 527 -47.97 5.00 -42.88
N SER A 528 -48.94 5.18 -41.95
CA SER A 528 -50.40 5.45 -42.14
C SER A 528 -51.13 5.25 -40.78
N SER A 529 -51.77 6.19 -40.07
CA SER A 529 -52.84 7.19 -40.32
C SER A 529 -54.25 6.73 -39.95
N SER A 530 -54.84 7.29 -38.88
CA SER A 530 -56.23 7.82 -38.75
C SER A 530 -56.49 8.27 -37.29
N LEU A 531 -56.52 9.57 -36.96
CA LEU A 531 -57.61 10.58 -37.01
C LEU A 531 -58.73 10.40 -35.97
N THR A 532 -58.76 11.26 -34.93
CA THR A 532 -59.90 12.18 -34.67
C THR A 532 -59.51 13.31 -33.69
N LEU A 533 -59.85 14.54 -34.08
CA LEU A 533 -59.81 15.79 -33.33
C LEU A 533 -61.12 16.03 -32.58
N TYR A 534 -61.06 16.70 -31.43
CA TYR A 534 -62.03 17.76 -31.06
C TYR A 534 -61.30 18.89 -30.32
N ASP A 535 -61.66 20.11 -30.71
CA ASP A 535 -61.13 21.42 -30.32
C ASP A 535 -61.99 22.07 -29.22
N LEU A 536 -61.41 23.03 -28.47
CA LEU A 536 -62.00 24.31 -27.97
C LEU A 536 -61.19 24.86 -26.77
N GLY A 537 -60.54 26.02 -26.94
CA GLY A 537 -59.76 26.78 -25.91
C GLY A 537 -60.62 27.59 -24.91
N PRO A 538 -60.17 28.74 -24.33
CA PRO A 538 -58.89 29.47 -24.50
C PRO A 538 -58.21 30.03 -23.19
N VAL A 539 -56.92 30.38 -23.34
CA VAL A 539 -56.14 31.57 -22.89
C VAL A 539 -56.54 32.38 -21.63
N THR A 540 -55.56 32.63 -20.74
CA THR A 540 -55.24 33.98 -20.20
C THR A 540 -53.82 34.05 -19.61
N ALA A 541 -53.20 35.21 -19.75
CA ALA A 541 -51.77 35.48 -19.59
C ALA A 541 -51.51 36.67 -18.64
N MET A 542 -50.22 36.84 -18.31
CA MET A 542 -49.54 38.06 -17.78
C MET A 542 -49.83 38.41 -16.31
N THR A 543 -48.91 38.96 -15.51
CA THR A 543 -47.92 40.03 -15.77
C THR A 543 -46.76 40.03 -14.74
N SER A 544 -45.54 40.34 -15.20
CA SER A 544 -44.48 41.03 -14.42
C SER A 544 -44.58 42.55 -14.65
N PRO A 545 -43.98 43.40 -13.80
CA PRO A 545 -42.68 44.04 -14.13
C PRO A 545 -41.80 44.21 -12.86
N GLY A 546 -40.51 44.56 -12.83
CA GLY A 546 -39.51 45.06 -13.77
C GLY A 546 -38.50 45.95 -13.01
N ILE A 547 -37.21 45.84 -13.34
CA ILE A 547 -36.20 46.93 -13.43
C ILE A 547 -35.31 47.33 -12.20
N GLN A 548 -34.01 47.02 -12.38
CA GLN A 548 -32.73 47.76 -12.18
C GLN A 548 -32.06 48.11 -10.83
N SER A 549 -30.72 48.01 -10.92
CA SER A 549 -29.62 48.70 -10.21
C SER A 549 -29.33 48.22 -8.77
N GLY A 550 -28.10 48.09 -8.25
CA GLY A 550 -26.78 48.53 -8.68
C GLY A 550 -26.03 49.08 -7.45
N SER A 551 -25.21 48.25 -6.79
CA SER A 551 -24.23 48.54 -5.71
C SER A 551 -24.71 49.26 -4.42
N PRO A 552 -24.11 48.94 -3.25
CA PRO A 552 -23.12 49.90 -2.72
C PRO A 552 -21.95 49.27 -1.96
N ALA A 553 -20.81 49.98 -1.98
CA ALA A 553 -19.69 49.78 -1.06
C ALA A 553 -19.28 51.12 -0.43
N LYS A 554 -18.96 51.05 0.87
CA LYS A 554 -18.31 52.04 1.76
C LYS A 554 -19.14 53.23 2.29
N PHE A 555 -19.25 53.32 3.62
CA PHE A 555 -18.57 54.36 4.41
C PHE A 555 -18.42 53.96 5.90
N LEU A 556 -17.33 54.48 6.50
CA LEU A 556 -16.87 54.33 7.88
C LEU A 556 -17.61 55.25 8.87
N ALA A 557 -17.67 54.87 10.16
CA ALA A 557 -16.99 55.54 11.30
C ALA A 557 -17.76 55.49 12.64
N ASN A 558 -17.09 54.92 13.65
CA ASN A 558 -16.92 55.33 15.08
C ASN A 558 -18.06 55.95 15.92
N THR A 559 -18.32 55.34 17.09
CA THR A 559 -17.96 55.76 18.48
C THR A 559 -18.88 54.99 19.46
N GLY A 560 -18.55 54.61 20.69
CA GLY A 560 -17.42 54.89 21.56
C GLY A 560 -17.36 53.91 22.76
N SER A 561 -16.36 54.15 23.58
CA SER A 561 -15.71 53.34 24.62
C SER A 561 -16.32 53.39 26.04
N CYS A 562 -15.96 52.40 26.88
CA CYS A 562 -15.40 52.68 28.22
C CYS A 562 -14.53 51.50 28.74
N ASN A 563 -13.37 51.83 29.30
CA ASN A 563 -12.29 50.98 29.85
C ASN A 563 -12.25 51.13 31.39
N ILE A 564 -11.55 50.22 32.10
CA ILE A 564 -10.25 50.47 32.81
C ILE A 564 -9.94 49.41 33.91
N LYS A 565 -8.81 48.70 33.70
CA LYS A 565 -7.62 48.35 34.56
C LYS A 565 -7.79 47.71 35.96
N CYS A 566 -6.82 47.02 36.58
CA CYS A 566 -5.56 46.29 36.30
C CYS A 566 -5.05 45.81 37.69
N LEU A 567 -4.23 44.75 37.77
CA LEU A 567 -2.90 44.72 38.44
C LEU A 567 -2.38 43.28 38.64
N THR A 568 -1.11 43.07 38.29
CA THR A 568 -0.22 41.96 38.69
C THR A 568 0.63 42.37 39.91
N PRO A 569 1.31 41.44 40.63
CA PRO A 569 2.72 41.16 40.31
C PRO A 569 3.23 39.71 40.55
N GLU A 570 4.42 39.43 40.01
CA GLU A 570 5.32 38.28 40.26
C GLU A 570 5.86 38.24 41.70
N VAL A 571 6.17 37.04 42.26
CA VAL A 571 7.33 36.75 43.16
C VAL A 571 7.64 35.22 43.15
N GLU A 572 8.94 34.87 43.09
CA GLU A 572 9.58 33.55 43.26
C GLU A 572 9.45 32.95 44.68
N ALA A 573 9.48 31.62 44.85
CA ALA A 573 10.34 30.89 45.82
C ALA A 573 9.95 29.41 46.05
N ARG A 574 10.99 28.65 46.42
CA ARG A 574 11.11 27.22 46.75
C ARG A 574 10.32 26.78 48.00
N GLY A 575 10.11 25.47 48.13
CA GLY A 575 10.28 24.76 49.41
C GLY A 575 9.05 24.07 50.04
N GLU A 576 9.09 22.73 50.00
CA GLU A 576 8.69 21.73 51.01
C GLU A 576 7.51 21.93 52.00
N SER A 577 6.66 20.89 52.00
CA SER A 577 6.08 20.17 53.16
C SER A 577 4.96 20.78 54.02
N GLY A 578 3.93 19.96 54.32
CA GLY A 578 3.23 20.01 55.62
C GLY A 578 1.69 20.05 55.66
N GLN A 579 1.07 18.86 55.61
CA GLN A 579 0.01 18.34 56.53
C GLN A 579 -1.35 19.05 56.80
N TYR A 580 -2.41 18.29 56.42
CA TYR A 580 -3.64 17.89 57.14
C TYR A 580 -4.65 18.89 57.73
N CYS A 581 -5.92 18.69 57.34
CA CYS A 581 -7.06 18.49 58.26
C CYS A 581 -8.08 17.52 57.63
N GLY A 582 -8.53 16.52 58.40
CA GLY A 582 -9.53 15.53 57.99
C GLY A 582 -10.73 15.47 58.94
N CYS A 583 -11.70 14.62 58.59
CA CYS A 583 -12.55 13.77 59.46
C CYS A 583 -13.42 12.91 58.53
N SER A 584 -13.20 11.59 58.36
CA SER A 584 -13.52 10.43 59.24
C SER A 584 -15.02 10.06 59.20
N LEU A 585 -15.50 8.83 59.01
CA LEU A 585 -15.26 7.53 59.66
C LEU A 585 -15.98 6.44 58.81
N SER A 586 -15.76 5.12 58.86
CA SER A 586 -14.74 4.24 59.48
C SER A 586 -15.05 2.77 59.11
N ASN A 587 -13.99 2.03 58.78
CA ASN A 587 -13.59 0.68 59.24
C ASN A 587 -14.60 -0.47 59.37
N THR A 588 -14.22 -1.67 58.86
CA THR A 588 -13.51 -2.68 59.69
C THR A 588 -12.75 -3.70 58.81
N VAL A 589 -11.53 -4.00 59.24
CA VAL A 589 -10.57 -4.99 58.71
C VAL A 589 -10.63 -6.25 59.58
N LEU A 590 -10.48 -7.45 58.99
CA LEU A 590 -9.92 -8.61 59.68
C LEU A 590 -8.98 -9.40 58.75
N ARG A 591 -7.70 -9.48 59.13
CA ARG A 591 -6.70 -10.46 58.66
C ARG A 591 -6.77 -11.70 59.56
N ARG A 592 -6.64 -12.91 59.01
CA ARG A 592 -5.91 -14.05 59.61
C ARG A 592 -5.61 -15.18 58.58
N ARG A 593 -4.31 -15.32 58.32
CA ARG A 593 -3.40 -16.47 58.05
C ARG A 593 -3.86 -17.83 57.41
N PRO A 594 -2.90 -18.57 56.80
CA PRO A 594 -3.13 -19.69 55.88
C PRO A 594 -3.19 -21.06 56.57
N ILE A 595 -3.81 -22.04 55.92
CA ILE A 595 -3.78 -23.46 56.30
C ILE A 595 -3.18 -24.28 55.16
N ARG A 596 -2.13 -25.05 55.49
CA ARG A 596 -1.65 -26.23 54.75
C ARG A 596 -2.54 -27.43 55.10
N SER A 597 -2.84 -28.27 54.11
CA SER A 597 -2.87 -29.73 54.32
C SER A 597 -2.57 -30.46 53.00
N SER A 598 -1.63 -31.38 53.12
CA SER A 598 -1.13 -32.36 52.15
C SER A 598 -1.96 -33.66 52.16
N ALA A 599 -1.63 -34.54 51.20
CA ALA A 599 -2.11 -35.91 50.94
C ALA A 599 -3.42 -35.98 50.12
N GLY A 600 -3.57 -36.81 49.10
CA GLY A 600 -2.72 -37.89 48.60
C GLY A 600 -3.64 -38.94 47.97
N ASP A 601 -3.39 -39.22 46.69
CA ASP A 601 -3.49 -40.51 46.01
C ASP A 601 -4.83 -41.21 45.67
N LEU A 602 -4.85 -41.57 44.36
CA LEU A 602 -5.42 -42.76 43.69
C LEU A 602 -6.95 -42.98 43.74
N LEU A 603 -7.66 -43.50 42.73
CA LEU A 603 -7.52 -43.88 41.31
C LEU A 603 -8.82 -44.67 41.03
N VAL A 604 -9.27 -44.74 39.77
CA VAL A 604 -10.12 -45.81 39.15
C VAL A 604 -11.45 -45.31 38.55
N THR A 605 -11.30 -44.94 37.26
CA THR A 605 -12.12 -45.28 36.08
C THR A 605 -13.65 -45.35 36.14
N ALA A 606 -14.27 -44.58 35.26
CA ALA A 606 -15.28 -45.11 34.33
C ALA A 606 -15.03 -44.51 32.93
N GLN A 607 -14.80 -45.40 31.96
CA GLN A 607 -14.73 -45.12 30.52
C GLN A 607 -16.14 -44.96 29.94
N GLY A 608 -16.24 -44.15 28.87
CA GLY A 608 -17.15 -44.41 27.74
C GLY A 608 -18.01 -43.22 27.32
N VAL A 609 -17.67 -42.58 26.18
CA VAL A 609 -18.41 -42.64 24.89
C VAL A 609 -19.54 -41.57 24.88
N GLU A 610 -19.69 -40.59 23.98
CA GLU A 610 -19.33 -40.44 22.57
C GLU A 610 -19.45 -38.97 22.11
N CYS A 611 -18.72 -38.64 21.05
CA CYS A 611 -19.02 -37.54 20.12
C CYS A 611 -20.30 -37.81 19.34
N TRP A 612 -21.14 -36.79 19.13
CA TRP A 612 -22.10 -36.72 18.01
C TRP A 612 -22.06 -35.29 17.45
N LEU A 613 -21.32 -35.03 16.37
CA LEU A 613 -21.64 -35.17 14.94
C LEU A 613 -22.38 -33.96 14.35
N ILE A 614 -21.60 -33.24 13.52
CA ILE A 614 -22.00 -32.59 12.27
C ILE A 614 -22.96 -33.50 11.49
N ARG A 615 -24.19 -33.05 11.24
CA ARG A 615 -24.98 -33.29 10.00
C ARG A 615 -26.31 -32.54 10.09
N ASN A 616 -26.76 -32.05 8.94
CA ASN A 616 -28.07 -31.43 8.64
C ASN A 616 -28.19 -29.91 8.76
N CYS A 617 -27.65 -29.21 7.76
CA CYS A 617 -28.34 -28.11 7.08
C CYS A 617 -28.09 -28.23 5.56
N ALA A 618 -28.57 -29.34 5.00
CA ALA A 618 -28.73 -29.58 3.57
C ALA A 618 -30.01 -30.41 3.40
N SER A 619 -31.16 -29.75 3.49
CA SER A 619 -32.48 -30.23 3.01
C SER A 619 -33.57 -29.27 3.45
N LEU A 620 -33.69 -28.15 2.75
CA LEU A 620 -34.92 -27.37 2.55
C LEU A 620 -34.52 -26.16 1.73
N TRP A 621 -34.55 -26.33 0.42
CA TRP A 621 -34.81 -25.34 -0.64
C TRP A 621 -34.45 -25.99 -1.97
N CYS A 622 -35.25 -26.99 -2.35
CA CYS A 622 -35.30 -27.51 -3.70
C CYS A 622 -36.70 -28.11 -3.90
N GLN A 623 -37.69 -27.25 -4.16
CA GLN A 623 -38.89 -27.56 -4.94
C GLN A 623 -39.71 -26.26 -5.15
N SER A 624 -40.07 -26.01 -6.42
CA SER A 624 -40.77 -24.83 -6.99
C SER A 624 -39.89 -23.57 -7.07
N SER A 625 -39.52 -22.98 -8.22
CA SER A 625 -40.16 -22.94 -9.54
C SER A 625 -39.11 -22.58 -10.61
N LEU A 626 -38.82 -23.49 -11.53
CA LEU A 626 -38.04 -23.23 -12.76
C LEU A 626 -38.64 -24.08 -13.88
N PRO A 627 -39.50 -23.50 -14.74
CA PRO A 627 -39.61 -23.98 -16.10
C PRO A 627 -39.51 -22.78 -17.04
N ASN A 628 -38.29 -22.44 -17.50
CA ASN A 628 -38.09 -21.65 -18.73
C ASN A 628 -36.64 -21.63 -19.27
N LEU A 629 -35.70 -22.38 -18.68
CA LEU A 629 -34.31 -22.45 -19.17
C LEU A 629 -33.91 -23.80 -19.82
N ALA A 630 -34.84 -24.76 -19.92
CA ALA A 630 -34.61 -26.05 -20.56
C ALA A 630 -35.19 -26.16 -22.00
N ARG A 631 -35.60 -25.05 -22.61
CA ARG A 631 -36.08 -25.01 -24.02
C ARG A 631 -35.17 -24.25 -25.00
N ALA A 632 -34.07 -23.65 -24.54
CA ALA A 632 -33.14 -22.90 -25.40
C ALA A 632 -31.87 -23.69 -25.78
N SER A 633 -31.57 -24.81 -25.10
CA SER A 633 -30.34 -25.59 -25.34
C SER A 633 -30.55 -26.86 -26.18
N LEU A 634 -31.74 -27.06 -26.77
CA LEU A 634 -32.05 -28.20 -27.64
C LEU A 634 -32.37 -27.81 -29.09
N VAL A 635 -32.15 -26.54 -29.47
CA VAL A 635 -32.32 -26.04 -30.86
C VAL A 635 -30.97 -25.72 -31.53
N VAL A 636 -29.85 -25.78 -30.78
CA VAL A 636 -28.51 -25.47 -31.29
C VAL A 636 -27.69 -26.72 -31.64
N LEU A 637 -28.15 -27.92 -31.25
CA LEU A 637 -27.46 -29.20 -31.54
C LEU A 637 -28.09 -30.03 -32.68
N THR A 638 -29.04 -29.46 -33.43
CA THR A 638 -29.66 -30.06 -34.63
C THR A 638 -29.56 -29.19 -35.89
N ALA A 639 -28.63 -28.23 -35.92
CA ALA A 639 -28.34 -27.38 -37.08
C ALA A 639 -26.85 -27.34 -37.48
N LEU A 640 -26.06 -28.35 -37.07
CA LEU A 640 -24.65 -28.52 -37.44
C LEU A 640 -24.38 -29.85 -38.15
N SER A 641 -25.36 -30.34 -38.92
CA SER A 641 -25.21 -31.51 -39.79
C SER A 641 -25.89 -31.28 -41.15
N ALA A 642 -25.50 -30.22 -41.87
CA ALA A 642 -25.80 -30.06 -43.31
C ALA A 642 -25.05 -28.86 -43.93
N ASN A 643 -23.75 -28.98 -44.17
CA ASN A 643 -23.13 -28.60 -45.45
C ASN A 643 -21.63 -28.89 -45.46
N PRO A 644 -21.13 -29.73 -46.39
CA PRO A 644 -19.70 -29.90 -46.62
C PRO A 644 -19.28 -28.92 -47.72
N LEU A 645 -18.49 -27.91 -47.39
CA LEU A 645 -17.63 -27.17 -48.34
C LEU A 645 -16.78 -26.17 -47.55
N LEU A 646 -15.49 -26.13 -47.91
CA LEU A 646 -14.40 -25.31 -47.37
C LEU A 646 -13.63 -25.91 -46.18
N ALA A 647 -12.95 -27.01 -46.49
CA ALA A 647 -11.63 -27.30 -45.94
C ALA A 647 -10.59 -26.34 -46.60
N GLY A 648 -9.68 -25.81 -45.78
CA GLY A 648 -8.61 -24.90 -46.18
C GLY A 648 -8.06 -24.16 -44.97
#